data_AF-A0A123UBV8-F1
#
_entry.id   AF-A0A123UBV8-F1
#
_cell.length_a   1.000
_cell.length_b   1.000
_cell.length_c   1.000
_cell.angle_alpha   90.00
_cell.angle_beta   90.00
_cell.angle_gamma   90.00
#
_symmetry.space_group_name_H-M   'P 1'
#
loop_
_entity.id
_entity.type
_entity.pdbx_description
1 polymer ?
#
loop_
_entity_poly.entity_id
_entity_poly.type
_entity_poly.pdbx_seq_one_letter_code
_entity_poly.pdbx_strand_id
1 'polypeptide(L)'
;MPNHFSNEVDGQLKFYQDYLPLVDKTLKTDDILTDYTDGIVNGNLIEFKVVINDINSVLFQAIKYLSARRIKGKEIPKNILLVSLTNEKIYVFDSQEYLTHIEKVYFGGASVKTSGFSSDAPLEVLEYGQSQLDESRLITLLRSKQYTKINIDENCIVGWAERFYRENKGAKKSDFIGDHTGKVKIIGEIRKPEKLKEFINPYIGETNVQFQYLMDKLNDTLQKKNLGAFYTPEPYVQKSLELVRQAIKRVPEGNDYIILDRCAGTGNLEKLMSDEELSHCVLSTIEYYEYKVLLELLGDKVRHIIPPTEKEDTFNMGLVRGADALSEEYINNEIIQRYINDPKVTIILYENPPYADTRSIEHQKAKKTSSSSQWKQSYLMKQMKQEIKGMGVNEMGNIFIWSGFKYYLRQPTDSYIIYSPIKYWKEIHLIDKKFERGFAFNRRHFHTKIDALVSCILWSNVDEKLDNITLEAFNIVNNEILQEEDLTINRIYTKYSNVYYDKRKFSDDKLSDFVLGLNGAKLVGTNKITSQTIINNNLIGYLRASGVNFDNPDLASSLLVASLYNGAGYFPLRKDNFLEKLPMFAASRYITYNRHWTLRANIMKSADGAERFNKAVSSNKIEQDLLKILLFTTLETQNHMRSLYGSDGRFYRNELSLDNSNGDTLATVNLAKLKQGSKETALFEQWNKVLTEAKKTENYNSKLTYSVYQIIDELNTSEKDENDKTIYDYPELNGHLNTLKATLKEYYNSEIVPFLFKYEFLK
;
A
#
# COMPACT_ATOMS: atom_id res chain seq x y z
N MET A 1 -17.82 -21.24 47.07
CA MET A 1 -18.79 -21.51 45.98
C MET A 1 -17.95 -21.79 44.74
N PRO A 2 -18.30 -22.76 43.88
CA PRO A 2 -17.59 -22.91 42.61
C PRO A 2 -17.69 -21.59 41.84
N ASN A 3 -16.57 -21.08 41.33
CA ASN A 3 -16.52 -19.87 40.52
C ASN A 3 -17.23 -20.15 39.19
N HIS A 4 -18.55 -19.99 39.17
CA HIS A 4 -19.32 -20.15 37.95
C HIS A 4 -19.23 -18.86 37.14
N PHE A 5 -18.39 -18.86 36.10
CA PHE A 5 -18.30 -17.74 35.17
C PHE A 5 -19.46 -17.80 34.18
N SER A 6 -20.11 -16.65 33.92
CA SER A 6 -21.19 -16.51 32.94
C SER A 6 -20.68 -16.28 31.52
N ASN A 7 -19.42 -15.83 31.39
CA ASN A 7 -18.72 -15.64 30.12
C ASN A 7 -17.21 -15.95 30.30
N GLU A 8 -16.51 -16.16 29.18
CA GLU A 8 -15.08 -16.55 29.16
C GLU A 8 -14.13 -15.42 29.59
N VAL A 9 -14.48 -14.18 29.27
CA VAL A 9 -13.66 -12.98 29.52
C VAL A 9 -13.49 -12.73 31.01
N ASP A 10 -14.56 -12.82 31.79
CA ASP A 10 -14.52 -12.63 33.25
C ASP A 10 -13.59 -13.66 33.91
N GLY A 11 -13.64 -14.92 33.46
CA GLY A 11 -12.80 -15.99 34.00
C GLY A 11 -11.34 -15.85 33.60
N GLN A 12 -11.08 -15.44 32.36
CA GLN A 12 -9.73 -15.12 31.89
C GLN A 12 -9.11 -13.96 32.69
N LEU A 13 -9.83 -12.86 32.89
CA LEU A 13 -9.36 -11.71 33.67
C LEU A 13 -9.08 -12.10 35.13
N LYS A 14 -9.97 -12.88 35.75
CA LYS A 14 -9.78 -13.42 37.10
C LYS A 14 -8.50 -14.26 37.17
N PHE A 15 -8.31 -15.18 36.23
CA PHE A 15 -7.11 -16.02 36.15
C PHE A 15 -5.84 -15.16 36.10
N TYR A 16 -5.81 -14.16 35.22
CA TYR A 16 -4.65 -13.29 35.10
C TYR A 16 -4.39 -12.44 36.35
N GLN A 17 -5.44 -11.94 37.01
CA GLN A 17 -5.32 -11.21 38.28
C GLN A 17 -4.71 -12.08 39.39
N ASP A 18 -5.09 -13.35 39.46
CA ASP A 18 -4.64 -14.26 40.51
C ASP A 18 -3.20 -14.75 40.27
N TYR A 19 -2.85 -15.08 39.02
CA TYR A 19 -1.57 -15.75 38.70
C TYR A 19 -0.46 -14.82 38.19
N LEU A 20 -0.75 -13.77 37.41
CA LEU A 20 0.32 -12.93 36.84
C LEU A 20 1.21 -12.24 37.88
N PRO A 21 0.69 -11.71 39.02
CA PRO A 21 1.54 -11.12 40.05
C PRO A 21 2.57 -12.07 40.65
N LEU A 22 2.33 -13.39 40.52
CA LEU A 22 3.22 -14.46 40.97
C LEU A 22 4.18 -14.93 39.86
N VAL A 23 3.91 -14.61 38.59
CA VAL A 23 4.70 -15.04 37.43
C VAL A 23 5.68 -13.95 37.01
N ASP A 24 5.17 -12.78 36.62
CA ASP A 24 5.96 -11.63 36.18
C ASP A 24 5.16 -10.34 36.40
N LYS A 25 5.56 -9.55 37.40
CA LYS A 25 4.87 -8.30 37.78
C LYS A 25 5.01 -7.18 36.75
N THR A 26 5.84 -7.36 35.73
CA THR A 26 6.03 -6.38 34.65
C THR A 26 5.05 -6.56 33.50
N LEU A 27 4.42 -7.74 33.38
CA LEU A 27 3.43 -8.01 32.35
C LEU A 27 2.09 -7.37 32.69
N LYS A 28 1.51 -6.67 31.71
CA LYS A 28 0.12 -6.21 31.75
C LYS A 28 -0.75 -7.10 30.88
N THR A 29 -2.07 -7.07 31.10
CA THR A 29 -3.03 -7.83 30.30
C THR A 29 -2.89 -7.54 28.79
N ASP A 30 -2.66 -6.27 28.43
CA ASP A 30 -2.43 -5.85 27.03
C ASP A 30 -1.16 -6.46 26.41
N ASP A 31 -0.15 -6.80 27.22
CA ASP A 31 1.09 -7.44 26.74
C ASP A 31 0.87 -8.92 26.41
N ILE A 32 -0.19 -9.51 26.99
CA ILE A 32 -0.49 -10.95 26.94
C ILE A 32 -1.50 -11.25 25.84
N LEU A 33 -2.55 -10.43 25.73
CA LEU A 33 -3.63 -10.58 24.75
C LEU A 33 -3.19 -10.05 23.38
N THR A 34 -2.47 -10.88 22.63
CA THR A 34 -1.94 -10.51 21.31
C THR A 34 -2.31 -11.53 20.24
N ASP A 35 -2.31 -11.09 18.97
CA ASP A 35 -2.57 -11.95 17.80
C ASP A 35 -3.89 -12.74 17.84
N TYR A 36 -4.93 -12.21 18.49
CA TYR A 36 -6.23 -12.87 18.68
C TYR A 36 -6.16 -14.17 19.51
N THR A 37 -5.10 -14.35 20.30
CA THR A 37 -4.97 -15.44 21.27
C THR A 37 -5.51 -15.01 22.63
N ASP A 38 -5.97 -15.97 23.42
CA ASP A 38 -6.43 -15.69 24.80
C ASP A 38 -5.27 -15.46 25.78
N GLY A 39 -4.03 -15.66 25.32
CA GLY A 39 -2.86 -15.04 25.90
C GLY A 39 -1.55 -15.78 25.68
N ILE A 40 -0.47 -15.02 25.67
CA ILE A 40 0.90 -15.53 25.64
C ILE A 40 1.61 -15.02 26.89
N VAL A 41 2.01 -15.95 27.77
CA VAL A 41 2.76 -15.63 28.99
C VAL A 41 4.10 -16.36 28.90
N ASN A 42 5.17 -15.60 28.68
CA ASN A 42 6.52 -16.14 28.51
C ASN A 42 6.56 -17.25 27.41
N GLY A 43 6.90 -18.48 27.78
CA GLY A 43 6.93 -19.66 26.90
C GLY A 43 5.63 -20.46 26.88
N ASN A 44 4.49 -19.85 27.22
CA ASN A 44 3.19 -20.52 27.35
C ASN A 44 2.11 -19.82 26.51
N LEU A 45 1.44 -20.58 25.65
CA LEU A 45 0.17 -20.19 25.03
C LEU A 45 -0.97 -20.65 25.93
N ILE A 46 -1.93 -19.76 26.19
CA ILE A 46 -3.08 -20.04 27.03
C ILE A 46 -4.34 -19.85 26.19
N GLU A 47 -5.21 -20.85 26.18
CA GLU A 47 -6.51 -20.82 25.51
C GLU A 47 -7.58 -21.15 26.55
N PHE A 48 -8.57 -20.27 26.69
CA PHE A 48 -9.62 -20.42 27.70
C PHE A 48 -10.89 -20.96 27.06
N LYS A 49 -11.63 -21.77 27.81
CA LYS A 49 -13.05 -22.04 27.54
C LYS A 49 -13.78 -22.06 28.88
N VAL A 50 -15.04 -21.61 28.89
CA VAL A 50 -15.90 -21.73 30.08
C VAL A 50 -15.91 -23.20 30.58
N VAL A 51 -16.10 -24.13 29.66
CA VAL A 51 -15.90 -25.58 29.86
C VAL A 51 -15.29 -26.17 28.59
N ILE A 52 -14.20 -26.93 28.72
CA ILE A 52 -13.63 -27.68 27.59
C ILE A 52 -14.38 -29.01 27.45
N ASN A 53 -15.27 -29.09 26.46
CA ASN A 53 -16.00 -30.31 26.12
C ASN A 53 -15.27 -31.18 25.07
N ASP A 54 -14.43 -30.56 24.24
CA ASP A 54 -13.65 -31.22 23.19
C ASP A 54 -12.22 -30.68 23.21
N ILE A 55 -11.33 -31.42 23.85
CA ILE A 55 -9.91 -31.07 23.99
C ILE A 55 -9.22 -31.00 22.63
N ASN A 56 -9.58 -31.86 21.67
CA ASN A 56 -8.96 -31.89 20.35
C ASN A 56 -9.26 -30.61 19.57
N SER A 57 -10.53 -30.18 19.57
CA SER A 57 -10.95 -28.96 18.87
C SER A 57 -10.23 -27.72 19.42
N VAL A 58 -10.15 -27.60 20.75
CA VAL A 58 -9.49 -26.47 21.43
C VAL A 58 -7.98 -26.51 21.22
N LEU A 59 -7.34 -27.68 21.30
CA LEU A 59 -5.92 -27.83 20.99
C LEU A 59 -5.60 -27.45 19.54
N PHE A 60 -6.45 -27.85 18.59
CA PHE A 60 -6.22 -27.54 17.19
C PHE A 60 -6.38 -26.04 16.89
N GLN A 61 -7.29 -25.36 17.60
CA GLN A 61 -7.37 -23.90 17.58
C GLN A 61 -6.06 -23.27 18.09
N ALA A 62 -5.51 -23.76 19.21
CA ALA A 62 -4.22 -23.31 19.73
C ALA A 62 -3.06 -23.53 18.74
N ILE A 63 -3.02 -24.69 18.07
CA ILE A 63 -2.05 -25.01 17.02
C ILE A 63 -2.12 -24.01 15.85
N LYS A 64 -3.32 -23.61 15.43
CA LYS A 64 -3.51 -22.60 14.37
C LYS A 64 -2.97 -21.23 14.79
N TYR A 65 -3.13 -20.84 16.06
CA TYR A 65 -2.50 -19.62 16.58
C TYR A 65 -0.97 -19.70 16.52
N LEU A 66 -0.38 -20.83 16.91
CA LEU A 66 1.06 -21.05 16.83
C LEU A 66 1.57 -21.00 15.37
N SER A 67 0.84 -21.60 14.42
CA SER A 67 1.15 -21.49 12.98
C SER A 67 1.16 -20.03 12.51
N ALA A 68 0.14 -19.24 12.87
CA ALA A 68 0.09 -17.83 12.52
C ALA A 68 1.26 -17.03 13.14
N ARG A 69 1.65 -17.34 14.38
CA ARG A 69 2.82 -16.74 15.04
C ARG A 69 4.13 -17.07 14.33
N ARG A 70 4.32 -18.34 13.95
CA ARG A 70 5.47 -18.81 13.15
C ARG A 70 5.62 -17.99 11.87
N ILE A 71 4.54 -17.84 11.11
CA ILE A 71 4.52 -17.09 9.84
C ILE A 71 4.89 -15.61 10.06
N LYS A 72 4.48 -15.02 11.20
CA LYS A 72 4.83 -13.65 11.60
C LYS A 72 6.25 -13.50 12.16
N GLY A 73 7.05 -14.57 12.19
CA GLY A 73 8.40 -14.57 12.76
C GLY A 73 8.42 -14.40 14.28
N LYS A 74 7.35 -14.79 14.97
CA LYS A 74 7.27 -14.76 16.44
C LYS A 74 7.63 -16.12 17.02
N GLU A 75 8.15 -16.11 18.23
CA GLU A 75 8.47 -17.30 18.99
C GLU A 75 7.22 -18.17 19.25
N ILE A 76 7.45 -19.48 19.28
CA ILE A 76 6.45 -20.51 19.54
C ILE A 76 6.61 -20.96 20.99
N PRO A 77 5.68 -20.58 21.88
CA PRO A 77 5.60 -21.12 23.23
C PRO A 77 5.80 -22.63 23.27
N LYS A 78 6.67 -23.11 24.18
CA LYS A 78 6.87 -24.55 24.40
C LYS A 78 5.62 -25.22 24.93
N ASN A 79 4.92 -24.56 25.85
CA ASN A 79 3.74 -25.11 26.50
C ASN A 79 2.47 -24.54 25.88
N ILE A 80 1.46 -25.40 25.71
CA ILE A 80 0.09 -25.03 25.36
C ILE A 80 -0.78 -25.40 26.57
N LEU A 81 -1.45 -24.41 27.17
CA LEU A 81 -2.29 -24.55 28.35
C LEU A 81 -3.74 -24.32 27.94
N LEU A 82 -4.54 -25.38 27.94
CA LEU A 82 -5.97 -25.28 27.67
C LEU A 82 -6.72 -25.20 28.99
N VAL A 83 -7.31 -24.05 29.28
CA VAL A 83 -7.91 -23.73 30.57
C VAL A 83 -9.43 -23.93 30.50
N SER A 84 -9.95 -24.86 31.29
CA SER A 84 -11.38 -25.06 31.50
C SER A 84 -11.82 -24.37 32.78
N LEU A 85 -12.41 -23.19 32.65
CA LEU A 85 -12.66 -22.25 33.76
C LEU A 85 -13.57 -22.82 34.87
N THR A 86 -14.77 -23.29 34.53
CA THR A 86 -15.75 -23.75 35.52
C THR A 86 -15.30 -25.00 36.27
N ASN A 87 -14.54 -25.86 35.60
CA ASN A 87 -14.07 -27.12 36.17
C ASN A 87 -12.69 -26.99 36.81
N GLU A 88 -12.06 -25.80 36.73
CA GLU A 88 -10.77 -25.53 37.35
C GLU A 88 -9.68 -26.52 36.90
N LYS A 89 -9.69 -26.88 35.61
CA LYS A 89 -8.72 -27.80 35.00
C LYS A 89 -7.89 -27.15 33.90
N ILE A 90 -6.59 -27.43 33.90
CA ILE A 90 -5.68 -27.09 32.79
C ILE A 90 -5.14 -28.37 32.18
N TYR A 91 -5.28 -28.48 30.86
CA TYR A 91 -4.64 -29.53 30.07
C TYR A 91 -3.36 -28.97 29.46
N VAL A 92 -2.23 -29.59 29.78
CA VAL A 92 -0.91 -29.14 29.33
C VAL A 92 -0.41 -29.99 28.18
N PHE A 93 -0.01 -29.35 27.10
CA PHE A 93 0.57 -29.97 25.91
C PHE A 93 1.92 -29.34 25.57
N ASP A 94 2.79 -30.10 24.91
CA ASP A 94 4.05 -29.61 24.36
C ASP A 94 3.91 -29.34 22.86
N SER A 95 4.14 -28.08 22.47
CA SER A 95 4.02 -27.66 21.08
C SER A 95 5.01 -28.37 20.14
N GLN A 96 6.10 -28.93 20.66
CA GLN A 96 7.06 -29.74 19.89
C GLN A 96 6.45 -31.02 19.32
N GLU A 97 5.51 -31.64 20.04
CA GLU A 97 4.81 -32.86 19.59
C GLU A 97 3.90 -32.55 18.40
N TYR A 98 3.46 -31.30 18.28
CA TYR A 98 2.55 -30.82 17.23
C TYR A 98 3.26 -29.99 16.15
N LEU A 99 4.59 -30.00 16.11
CA LEU A 99 5.37 -29.13 15.20
C LEU A 99 4.93 -29.31 13.72
N THR A 100 4.66 -30.54 13.28
CA THR A 100 4.21 -30.82 11.91
C THR A 100 2.85 -30.22 11.57
N HIS A 101 2.00 -29.95 12.56
CA HIS A 101 0.75 -29.23 12.38
C HIS A 101 0.98 -27.71 12.46
N ILE A 102 1.85 -27.24 13.36
CA ILE A 102 2.23 -25.83 13.49
C ILE A 102 2.90 -25.32 12.19
N GLU A 103 3.65 -26.17 11.49
CA GLU A 103 4.34 -25.80 10.24
C GLU A 103 3.43 -25.79 9.01
N LYS A 104 2.12 -26.04 9.15
CA LYS A 104 1.13 -25.92 8.07
C LYS A 104 0.53 -24.51 8.02
N VAL A 105 0.05 -24.10 6.84
CA VAL A 105 -0.68 -22.84 6.65
C VAL A 105 -2.18 -23.08 6.77
N TYR A 106 -2.86 -22.26 7.58
CA TYR A 106 -4.30 -22.30 7.79
C TYR A 106 -4.97 -21.01 7.31
N PHE A 107 -6.11 -21.14 6.64
CA PHE A 107 -6.91 -20.00 6.15
C PHE A 107 -8.17 -19.80 6.98
N GLY A 108 -8.50 -18.55 7.29
CA GLY A 108 -9.65 -18.16 8.11
C GLY A 108 -9.33 -18.02 9.60
N GLY A 109 -10.35 -17.75 10.42
CA GLY A 109 -10.19 -17.66 11.88
C GLY A 109 -9.80 -19.00 12.49
N ALA A 110 -9.00 -18.98 13.56
CA ALA A 110 -8.47 -20.21 14.18
C ALA A 110 -9.59 -21.16 14.68
N SER A 111 -10.71 -20.60 15.13
CA SER A 111 -11.91 -21.33 15.59
C SER A 111 -12.72 -22.00 14.47
N VAL A 112 -12.42 -21.72 13.19
CA VAL A 112 -13.18 -22.26 12.05
C VAL A 112 -12.56 -23.57 11.58
N LYS A 113 -13.39 -24.56 11.25
CA LYS A 113 -12.98 -25.90 10.75
C LYS A 113 -11.99 -26.58 11.71
N THR A 114 -12.39 -26.80 12.96
CA THR A 114 -11.57 -27.49 13.97
C THR A 114 -11.90 -28.97 14.17
N SER A 115 -12.93 -29.48 13.49
CA SER A 115 -13.31 -30.89 13.55
C SER A 115 -12.34 -31.81 12.77
N GLY A 116 -12.20 -33.06 13.25
CA GLY A 116 -11.40 -34.10 12.58
C GLY A 116 -9.92 -34.17 12.97
N PHE A 117 -9.46 -33.34 13.93
CA PHE A 117 -8.14 -33.46 14.55
C PHE A 117 -8.18 -34.43 15.75
N SER A 118 -7.11 -35.20 15.95
CA SER A 118 -6.94 -36.08 17.10
C SER A 118 -5.60 -35.78 17.74
N SER A 119 -5.60 -35.45 19.03
CA SER A 119 -4.39 -35.24 19.82
C SER A 119 -3.92 -36.53 20.48
N ASP A 120 -2.65 -36.52 20.91
CA ASP A 120 -2.18 -37.40 21.97
C ASP A 120 -2.76 -36.98 23.33
N ALA A 121 -2.51 -37.78 24.36
CA ALA A 121 -2.92 -37.43 25.73
C ALA A 121 -2.18 -36.19 26.23
N PRO A 122 -2.81 -35.32 27.05
CA PRO A 122 -2.11 -34.23 27.73
C PRO A 122 -0.93 -34.75 28.54
N LEU A 123 0.17 -34.00 28.58
CA LEU A 123 1.34 -34.33 29.38
C LEU A 123 1.03 -34.32 30.88
N GLU A 124 0.23 -33.33 31.30
CA GLU A 124 -0.27 -33.21 32.66
C GLU A 124 -1.65 -32.54 32.64
N VAL A 125 -2.48 -32.88 33.63
CA VAL A 125 -3.76 -32.23 33.89
C VAL A 125 -3.70 -31.65 35.30
N LEU A 126 -3.84 -30.34 35.42
CA LEU A 126 -3.72 -29.61 36.68
C LEU A 126 -5.10 -29.18 37.18
N GLU A 127 -5.41 -29.44 38.44
CA GLU A 127 -6.64 -28.99 39.12
C GLU A 127 -6.37 -27.67 39.87
N TYR A 128 -6.24 -26.59 39.09
CA TYR A 128 -5.85 -25.27 39.60
C TYR A 128 -6.99 -24.64 40.42
N GLY A 129 -6.71 -24.19 41.63
CA GLY A 129 -7.74 -23.73 42.59
C GLY A 129 -8.29 -24.84 43.51
N GLN A 130 -7.99 -26.12 43.22
CA GLN A 130 -8.34 -27.26 44.08
C GLN A 130 -7.10 -27.90 44.74
N SER A 131 -5.95 -27.87 44.06
CA SER A 131 -4.68 -28.41 44.54
C SER A 131 -3.60 -27.32 44.62
N GLN A 132 -3.08 -27.07 45.83
CA GLN A 132 -1.96 -26.13 46.04
C GLN A 132 -0.68 -26.57 45.31
N LEU A 133 -0.48 -27.89 45.16
CA LEU A 133 0.66 -28.42 44.41
C LEU A 133 0.52 -28.10 42.91
N ASP A 134 -0.69 -28.22 42.37
CA ASP A 134 -0.97 -27.95 40.96
C ASP A 134 -0.91 -26.45 40.65
N GLU A 135 -1.35 -25.59 41.58
CA GLU A 135 -1.17 -24.14 41.47
C GLU A 135 0.32 -23.76 41.47
N SER A 136 1.13 -24.38 42.35
CA SER A 136 2.58 -24.19 42.36
C SER A 136 3.23 -24.65 41.05
N ARG A 137 2.76 -25.78 40.50
CA ARG A 137 3.19 -26.32 39.21
C ARG A 137 2.81 -25.38 38.06
N LEU A 138 1.58 -24.86 38.05
CA LEU A 138 1.10 -23.89 37.06
C LEU A 138 1.95 -22.62 37.08
N ILE A 139 2.25 -22.05 38.25
CA ILE A 139 3.13 -20.88 38.36
C ILE A 139 4.52 -21.20 37.79
N THR A 140 5.03 -22.42 38.02
CA THR A 140 6.30 -22.87 37.46
C THR A 140 6.26 -22.95 35.94
N LEU A 141 5.18 -23.48 35.35
CA LEU A 141 4.97 -23.49 33.90
C LEU A 141 4.92 -22.07 33.33
N LEU A 142 4.08 -21.20 33.90
CA LEU A 142 3.90 -19.82 33.45
C LEU A 142 5.19 -18.98 33.52
N ARG A 143 6.12 -19.32 34.43
CA ARG A 143 7.47 -18.71 34.51
C ARG A 143 8.45 -19.25 33.46
N SER A 144 8.16 -20.38 32.82
CA SER A 144 9.04 -20.97 31.79
C SER A 144 9.17 -20.03 30.60
N LYS A 145 10.42 -19.78 30.18
CA LYS A 145 10.79 -19.02 28.97
C LYS A 145 11.37 -19.95 27.90
N GLN A 146 10.78 -21.13 27.76
CA GLN A 146 11.17 -22.10 26.75
C GLN A 146 10.29 -21.96 25.51
N TYR A 147 10.90 -22.24 24.36
CA TYR A 147 10.26 -22.10 23.05
C TYR A 147 10.55 -23.34 22.21
N THR A 148 9.59 -23.71 21.36
CA THR A 148 9.75 -24.77 20.38
C THR A 148 10.42 -24.19 19.13
N LYS A 149 11.47 -24.87 18.67
CA LYS A 149 12.18 -24.48 17.45
C LYS A 149 11.38 -24.89 16.22
N ILE A 150 11.38 -24.01 15.21
CA ILE A 150 10.73 -24.27 13.93
C ILE A 150 11.76 -24.54 12.83
N ASN A 151 11.31 -25.19 11.78
CA ASN A 151 12.00 -25.32 10.51
C ASN A 151 11.57 -24.17 9.60
N ILE A 152 12.55 -23.44 9.05
CA ILE A 152 12.30 -22.35 8.11
C ILE A 152 11.84 -22.94 6.77
N ASP A 153 10.76 -22.38 6.24
CA ASP A 153 10.20 -22.67 4.92
C ASP A 153 9.76 -21.35 4.24
N GLU A 154 9.19 -21.48 3.05
CA GLU A 154 8.67 -20.38 2.26
C GLU A 154 7.51 -19.62 2.92
N ASN A 155 6.80 -20.25 3.86
CA ASN A 155 5.64 -19.65 4.52
C ASN A 155 6.04 -18.75 5.69
N CYS A 156 7.19 -18.98 6.32
CA CYS A 156 7.63 -18.22 7.51
C CYS A 156 8.90 -17.42 7.32
N ILE A 157 9.73 -17.70 6.31
CA ILE A 157 11.05 -17.07 6.13
C ILE A 157 11.00 -15.54 6.15
N VAL A 158 9.98 -14.92 5.55
CA VAL A 158 9.84 -13.45 5.49
C VAL A 158 9.63 -12.85 6.88
N GLY A 159 8.77 -13.45 7.70
CA GLY A 159 8.53 -12.98 9.07
C GLY A 159 9.80 -13.08 9.93
N TRP A 160 10.55 -14.17 9.79
CA TRP A 160 11.83 -14.36 10.49
C TRP A 160 12.92 -13.40 9.99
N ALA A 161 12.99 -13.11 8.69
CA ALA A 161 13.89 -12.09 8.15
C ALA A 161 13.57 -10.70 8.74
N GLU A 162 12.29 -10.33 8.78
CA GLU A 162 11.85 -9.05 9.35
C GLU A 162 12.19 -8.92 10.83
N ARG A 163 12.02 -10.00 11.61
CA ARG A 163 12.47 -10.07 12.99
C ARG A 163 13.99 -9.90 13.08
N PHE A 164 14.74 -10.66 12.31
CA PHE A 164 16.20 -10.63 12.32
C PHE A 164 16.74 -9.21 12.08
N TYR A 165 16.25 -8.50 11.06
CA TYR A 165 16.69 -7.12 10.78
C TYR A 165 16.23 -6.11 11.82
N ARG A 166 15.07 -6.32 12.45
CA ARG A 166 14.56 -5.46 13.53
C ARG A 166 15.45 -5.54 14.77
N GLU A 167 15.91 -6.75 15.09
CA GLU A 167 16.76 -7.03 16.26
C GLU A 167 18.25 -6.77 15.98
N ASN A 168 18.70 -6.92 14.72
CA ASN A 168 20.10 -6.77 14.31
C ASN A 168 20.25 -5.60 13.32
N LYS A 169 20.24 -4.37 13.84
CA LYS A 169 20.34 -3.16 13.01
C LYS A 169 21.65 -3.14 12.22
N GLY A 170 21.53 -3.04 10.90
CA GLY A 170 22.66 -2.98 9.96
C GLY A 170 23.00 -4.32 9.30
N ALA A 171 22.38 -5.42 9.74
CA ALA A 171 22.47 -6.71 9.05
C ALA A 171 21.84 -6.63 7.64
N LYS A 172 22.37 -7.44 6.73
CA LYS A 172 21.99 -7.52 5.32
C LYS A 172 21.44 -8.89 4.95
N LYS A 173 20.92 -9.02 3.73
CA LYS A 173 20.42 -10.29 3.17
C LYS A 173 21.43 -11.43 3.26
N SER A 174 22.71 -11.15 3.00
CA SER A 174 23.80 -12.13 3.14
C SER A 174 23.91 -12.71 4.55
N ASP A 175 23.70 -11.89 5.57
CA ASP A 175 23.83 -12.29 6.97
C ASP A 175 22.67 -13.18 7.41
N PHE A 176 21.53 -13.13 6.69
CA PHE A 176 20.37 -13.95 6.98
C PHE A 176 20.33 -15.23 6.13
N ILE A 177 20.41 -15.13 4.80
CA ILE A 177 20.23 -16.26 3.86
C ILE A 177 21.50 -16.73 3.15
N GLY A 178 22.67 -16.20 3.53
CA GLY A 178 23.94 -16.66 2.97
C GLY A 178 24.10 -18.19 3.03
N ASP A 179 24.80 -18.75 2.05
CA ASP A 179 24.92 -20.19 1.85
C ASP A 179 26.39 -20.64 1.64
N HIS A 180 26.59 -21.94 1.45
CA HIS A 180 27.90 -22.55 1.26
C HIS A 180 28.36 -22.63 -0.20
N THR A 181 27.53 -22.22 -1.16
CA THR A 181 27.74 -22.39 -2.59
C THR A 181 28.28 -21.12 -3.25
N GLY A 182 28.81 -21.23 -4.48
CA GLY A 182 29.43 -20.12 -5.19
C GLY A 182 30.84 -19.78 -4.71
N LYS A 183 31.41 -18.72 -5.29
CA LYS A 183 32.76 -18.22 -4.95
C LYS A 183 32.76 -17.42 -3.64
N VAL A 184 31.67 -16.72 -3.35
CA VAL A 184 31.50 -16.01 -2.07
C VAL A 184 30.68 -16.84 -1.10
N LYS A 185 31.31 -17.23 0.01
CA LYS A 185 30.73 -18.10 1.04
C LYS A 185 30.50 -17.33 2.33
N ILE A 186 29.34 -16.69 2.43
CA ILE A 186 28.86 -16.06 3.67
C ILE A 186 27.79 -16.99 4.22
N ILE A 187 27.94 -17.48 5.45
CA ILE A 187 26.97 -18.39 6.06
C ILE A 187 25.93 -17.56 6.80
N GLY A 188 24.67 -17.63 6.35
CA GLY A 188 23.58 -16.87 6.92
C GLY A 188 23.03 -17.47 8.22
N GLU A 189 22.34 -16.63 8.98
CA GLU A 189 21.65 -16.96 10.23
C GLU A 189 20.73 -18.18 10.10
N ILE A 190 20.05 -18.37 8.96
CA ILE A 190 19.16 -19.54 8.81
C ILE A 190 19.91 -20.86 8.77
N ARG A 191 21.16 -20.89 8.30
CA ARG A 191 21.99 -22.11 8.21
C ARG A 191 22.84 -22.33 9.45
N LYS A 192 23.30 -21.25 10.08
CA LYS A 192 24.02 -21.29 11.35
C LYS A 192 23.41 -20.28 12.33
N PRO A 193 22.29 -20.66 12.99
CA PRO A 193 21.60 -19.76 13.91
C PRO A 193 22.49 -19.39 15.09
N GLU A 194 22.74 -18.10 15.26
CA GLU A 194 23.47 -17.54 16.42
C GLU A 194 22.58 -16.57 17.20
N LYS A 195 21.85 -15.70 16.49
CA LYS A 195 20.90 -14.73 17.06
C LYS A 195 19.53 -15.34 17.33
N LEU A 196 19.07 -16.22 16.44
CA LEU A 196 17.77 -16.89 16.48
C LEU A 196 17.87 -18.35 16.92
N LYS A 197 19.02 -18.76 17.49
CA LYS A 197 19.33 -20.15 17.89
C LYS A 197 18.32 -20.81 18.82
N GLU A 198 17.57 -20.01 19.58
CA GLU A 198 16.54 -20.48 20.51
C GLU A 198 15.20 -20.76 19.80
N PHE A 199 15.01 -20.26 18.59
CA PHE A 199 13.72 -20.26 17.90
C PHE A 199 13.70 -21.02 16.58
N ILE A 200 14.84 -21.19 15.91
CA ILE A 200 14.90 -21.85 14.60
C ILE A 200 15.91 -23.01 14.61
N ASN A 201 15.58 -24.06 13.88
CA ASN A 201 16.54 -25.09 13.50
C ASN A 201 17.37 -24.61 12.29
N PRO A 202 18.63 -25.06 12.16
CA PRO A 202 19.40 -24.85 10.94
C PRO A 202 18.63 -25.33 9.70
N TYR A 203 18.48 -24.44 8.72
CA TYR A 203 17.92 -24.75 7.42
C TYR A 203 18.84 -25.74 6.69
N ILE A 204 18.26 -26.86 6.27
CA ILE A 204 18.99 -27.99 5.70
C ILE A 204 19.19 -27.90 4.19
N GLY A 205 18.49 -26.96 3.51
CA GLY A 205 18.62 -26.80 2.06
C GLY A 205 19.99 -26.24 1.67
N GLU A 206 20.62 -26.88 0.69
CA GLU A 206 21.94 -26.50 0.20
C GLU A 206 21.92 -25.08 -0.39
N THR A 207 20.93 -24.80 -1.24
CA THR A 207 20.76 -23.52 -1.95
C THR A 207 19.51 -22.78 -1.48
N ASN A 208 19.28 -21.59 -2.03
CA ASN A 208 18.13 -20.76 -1.68
C ASN A 208 16.96 -20.87 -2.67
N VAL A 209 16.97 -21.85 -3.60
CA VAL A 209 15.95 -22.00 -4.65
C VAL A 209 14.52 -22.19 -4.11
N GLN A 210 14.34 -22.83 -2.95
CA GLN A 210 13.02 -22.94 -2.29
C GLN A 210 12.37 -21.57 -2.06
N PHE A 211 13.17 -20.50 -1.91
CA PHE A 211 12.70 -19.15 -1.65
C PHE A 211 12.72 -18.25 -2.90
N GLN A 212 12.86 -18.81 -4.11
CA GLN A 212 13.01 -18.06 -5.37
C GLN A 212 11.98 -16.93 -5.53
N TYR A 213 10.72 -17.20 -5.22
CA TYR A 213 9.64 -16.23 -5.41
C TYR A 213 9.57 -15.18 -4.30
N LEU A 214 10.36 -15.31 -3.22
CA LEU A 214 10.38 -14.40 -2.07
C LEU A 214 11.67 -13.57 -1.98
N MET A 215 12.60 -13.72 -2.91
CA MET A 215 13.93 -13.10 -2.83
C MET A 215 13.88 -11.58 -2.68
N ASP A 216 12.91 -10.93 -3.32
CA ASP A 216 12.67 -9.50 -3.22
C ASP A 216 12.26 -9.09 -1.80
N LYS A 217 11.46 -9.94 -1.14
CA LYS A 217 10.99 -9.78 0.26
C LYS A 217 12.03 -10.11 1.32
N LEU A 218 13.18 -10.68 0.96
CA LEU A 218 14.22 -11.05 1.93
C LEU A 218 15.29 -9.97 2.12
N ASN A 219 15.28 -8.93 1.29
CA ASN A 219 16.15 -7.77 1.45
C ASN A 219 15.88 -7.01 2.78
N ASP A 220 16.89 -6.34 3.32
CA ASP A 220 16.71 -5.47 4.48
C ASP A 220 15.84 -4.25 4.12
N THR A 221 15.32 -3.54 5.12
CA THR A 221 14.39 -2.42 4.90
C THR A 221 14.94 -1.32 3.99
N LEU A 222 16.26 -1.05 4.01
CA LEU A 222 16.87 -0.05 3.13
C LEU A 222 17.05 -0.60 1.72
N GLN A 223 17.50 -1.85 1.55
CA GLN A 223 17.63 -2.45 0.23
C GLN A 223 16.28 -2.67 -0.45
N LYS A 224 15.24 -3.12 0.26
CA LYS A 224 13.85 -3.19 -0.28
C LYS A 224 13.39 -1.86 -0.88
N LYS A 225 13.74 -0.75 -0.22
CA LYS A 225 13.41 0.61 -0.66
C LYS A 225 14.21 1.07 -1.87
N ASN A 226 15.46 0.63 -2.00
CA ASN A 226 16.35 1.05 -3.07
C ASN A 226 16.18 0.21 -4.33
N LEU A 227 16.04 -1.10 -4.17
CA LEU A 227 15.92 -2.06 -5.26
C LEU A 227 14.48 -2.14 -5.78
N GLY A 228 13.46 -1.94 -4.95
CA GLY A 228 12.06 -2.16 -5.34
C GLY A 228 11.65 -3.64 -5.21
N ALA A 229 10.41 -3.96 -5.61
CA ALA A 229 9.90 -5.33 -5.67
C ALA A 229 9.82 -5.80 -7.13
N PHE A 230 10.14 -7.08 -7.37
CA PHE A 230 10.40 -7.66 -8.69
C PHE A 230 9.51 -8.87 -9.03
N TYR A 231 8.60 -9.25 -8.13
CA TYR A 231 7.80 -10.46 -8.33
C TYR A 231 6.67 -10.25 -9.35
N THR A 232 6.61 -11.12 -10.36
CA THR A 232 5.49 -11.25 -11.30
C THR A 232 4.75 -12.56 -11.04
N PRO A 233 3.42 -12.54 -10.82
CA PRO A 233 2.63 -13.75 -10.65
C PRO A 233 2.60 -14.64 -11.89
N GLU A 234 2.71 -15.95 -11.68
CA GLU A 234 2.76 -16.95 -12.76
C GLU A 234 1.56 -16.85 -13.74
N PRO A 235 0.29 -16.67 -13.31
CA PRO A 235 -0.81 -16.50 -14.26
C PRO A 235 -0.63 -15.29 -15.18
N TYR A 236 -0.11 -14.18 -14.65
CA TYR A 236 0.17 -12.98 -15.45
C TYR A 236 1.37 -13.14 -16.38
N VAL A 237 2.37 -13.93 -15.98
CA VAL A 237 3.49 -14.32 -16.87
C VAL A 237 2.95 -15.15 -18.04
N GLN A 238 2.11 -16.15 -17.76
CA GLN A 238 1.52 -16.97 -18.80
C GLN A 238 0.78 -16.11 -19.83
N LYS A 239 0.06 -15.09 -19.36
CA LYS A 239 -0.68 -14.17 -20.24
C LYS A 239 0.24 -13.26 -21.05
N SER A 240 1.26 -12.65 -20.44
CA SER A 240 2.18 -11.76 -21.14
C SER A 240 3.05 -12.47 -22.18
N LEU A 241 3.27 -13.79 -22.08
CA LEU A 241 3.94 -14.56 -23.13
C LEU A 241 3.18 -14.52 -24.47
N GLU A 242 1.88 -14.22 -24.48
CA GLU A 242 1.17 -13.91 -25.74
C GLU A 242 1.80 -12.71 -26.47
N LEU A 243 2.22 -11.68 -25.73
CA LEU A 243 2.90 -10.50 -26.29
C LEU A 243 4.30 -10.85 -26.78
N VAL A 244 5.04 -11.70 -26.04
CA VAL A 244 6.37 -12.18 -26.44
C VAL A 244 6.28 -12.94 -27.76
N ARG A 245 5.35 -13.89 -27.88
CA ARG A 245 5.12 -14.65 -29.11
C ARG A 245 4.64 -13.77 -30.27
N GLN A 246 3.88 -12.71 -29.97
CA GLN A 246 3.52 -11.70 -30.97
C GLN A 246 4.74 -10.87 -31.41
N ALA A 247 5.68 -10.57 -30.50
CA ALA A 247 6.94 -9.92 -30.83
C ALA A 247 7.83 -10.82 -31.72
N ILE A 248 7.96 -12.10 -31.37
CA ILE A 248 8.72 -13.10 -32.15
C ILE A 248 8.17 -13.24 -33.57
N LYS A 249 6.84 -13.24 -33.74
CA LYS A 249 6.22 -13.29 -35.08
C LYS A 249 6.55 -12.10 -36.00
N ARG A 250 7.07 -11.01 -35.45
CA ARG A 250 7.51 -9.83 -36.22
C ARG A 250 8.97 -9.92 -36.67
N VAL A 251 9.71 -10.92 -36.20
CA VAL A 251 11.10 -11.15 -36.60
C VAL A 251 11.11 -11.48 -38.10
N PRO A 252 11.88 -10.75 -38.93
CA PRO A 252 11.97 -11.04 -40.34
C PRO A 252 12.45 -12.47 -40.63
N GLU A 253 11.95 -13.07 -41.71
CA GLU A 253 12.42 -14.39 -42.13
C GLU A 253 13.94 -14.38 -42.36
N GLY A 254 14.63 -15.38 -41.80
CA GLY A 254 16.08 -15.50 -41.87
C GLY A 254 16.87 -14.65 -40.87
N ASN A 255 16.21 -13.81 -40.06
CA ASN A 255 16.82 -13.12 -38.94
C ASN A 255 16.76 -13.96 -37.65
N ASP A 256 17.76 -13.78 -36.77
CA ASP A 256 17.73 -14.27 -35.40
C ASP A 256 17.05 -13.22 -34.49
N TYR A 257 16.81 -13.58 -33.24
CA TYR A 257 16.31 -12.65 -32.22
C TYR A 257 16.91 -12.94 -30.84
N ILE A 258 16.86 -11.95 -29.96
CA ILE A 258 17.08 -12.16 -28.53
C ILE A 258 15.90 -11.59 -27.72
N ILE A 259 15.64 -12.22 -26.57
CA ILE A 259 14.76 -11.70 -25.53
C ILE A 259 15.66 -11.19 -24.41
N LEU A 260 15.70 -9.88 -24.19
CA LEU A 260 16.57 -9.25 -23.20
C LEU A 260 15.74 -8.78 -22.00
N ASP A 261 16.04 -9.34 -20.83
CA ASP A 261 15.56 -8.84 -19.54
C ASP A 261 16.74 -8.33 -18.71
N ARG A 262 16.81 -7.01 -18.51
CA ARG A 262 17.88 -6.35 -17.75
C ARG A 262 17.67 -6.42 -16.23
N CYS A 263 16.54 -6.96 -15.78
CA CYS A 263 16.12 -7.01 -14.38
C CYS A 263 15.33 -8.30 -14.03
N ALA A 264 15.81 -9.45 -14.52
CA ALA A 264 15.13 -10.74 -14.43
C ALA A 264 14.86 -11.25 -13.00
N GLY A 265 15.55 -10.72 -12.00
CA GLY A 265 15.49 -11.23 -10.63
C GLY A 265 15.89 -12.70 -10.61
N THR A 266 14.95 -13.58 -10.23
CA THR A 266 15.14 -15.04 -10.25
C THR A 266 14.64 -15.72 -11.54
N GLY A 267 14.23 -14.96 -12.57
CA GLY A 267 13.77 -15.50 -13.85
C GLY A 267 12.27 -15.81 -13.91
N ASN A 268 11.44 -15.05 -13.17
CA ASN A 268 10.00 -15.33 -13.09
C ASN A 268 9.29 -15.13 -14.43
N LEU A 269 9.72 -14.17 -15.26
CA LEU A 269 9.11 -13.89 -16.56
C LEU A 269 9.40 -15.00 -17.59
N GLU A 270 10.54 -15.68 -17.43
CA GLU A 270 11.06 -16.71 -18.33
C GLU A 270 10.61 -18.11 -17.94
N LYS A 271 10.15 -18.30 -16.70
CA LYS A 271 9.84 -19.62 -16.12
C LYS A 271 8.88 -20.48 -16.97
N LEU A 272 7.99 -19.85 -17.73
CA LEU A 272 6.98 -20.52 -18.57
C LEU A 272 7.30 -20.50 -20.08
N MET A 273 8.48 -20.02 -20.46
CA MET A 273 8.95 -20.07 -21.85
C MET A 273 9.33 -21.50 -22.23
N SER A 274 9.19 -21.81 -23.52
CA SER A 274 9.69 -23.06 -24.11
C SER A 274 11.22 -23.07 -24.18
N ASP A 275 11.81 -24.25 -24.38
CA ASP A 275 13.26 -24.39 -24.53
C ASP A 275 13.82 -23.57 -25.71
N GLU A 276 13.05 -23.44 -26.80
CA GLU A 276 13.41 -22.57 -27.92
C GLU A 276 13.44 -21.12 -27.46
N GLU A 277 12.33 -20.58 -26.95
CA GLU A 277 12.25 -19.20 -26.43
C GLU A 277 13.37 -18.90 -25.41
N LEU A 278 13.64 -19.82 -24.47
CA LEU A 278 14.72 -19.69 -23.47
C LEU A 278 16.11 -19.60 -24.12
N SER A 279 16.38 -20.38 -25.17
CA SER A 279 17.66 -20.35 -25.89
C SER A 279 17.94 -19.01 -26.60
N HIS A 280 16.96 -18.12 -26.67
CA HIS A 280 17.09 -16.74 -27.16
C HIS A 280 17.18 -15.70 -26.01
N CYS A 281 17.06 -16.10 -24.75
CA CYS A 281 17.06 -15.20 -23.60
C CYS A 281 18.47 -14.73 -23.18
N VAL A 282 18.61 -13.43 -22.96
CA VAL A 282 19.77 -12.77 -22.32
C VAL A 282 19.27 -12.11 -21.05
N LEU A 283 19.69 -12.63 -19.89
CA LEU A 283 19.14 -12.25 -18.59
C LEU A 283 20.17 -11.56 -17.72
N SER A 284 19.73 -10.59 -16.91
CA SER A 284 20.56 -9.92 -15.91
C SER A 284 19.78 -9.65 -14.64
N THR A 285 20.45 -9.73 -13.50
CA THR A 285 19.92 -9.22 -12.22
C THR A 285 21.04 -8.57 -11.41
N ILE A 286 20.68 -7.49 -10.73
CA ILE A 286 21.63 -6.69 -9.94
C ILE A 286 21.85 -7.29 -8.53
N GLU A 287 20.94 -8.11 -8.00
CA GLU A 287 21.05 -8.67 -6.65
C GLU A 287 21.72 -10.05 -6.70
N TYR A 288 22.72 -10.25 -5.84
CA TYR A 288 23.61 -11.40 -5.95
C TYR A 288 22.94 -12.74 -5.59
N TYR A 289 22.08 -12.79 -4.58
CA TYR A 289 21.40 -14.05 -4.24
C TYR A 289 20.31 -14.40 -5.25
N GLU A 290 19.68 -13.40 -5.87
CA GLU A 290 18.83 -13.61 -7.04
C GLU A 290 19.61 -14.15 -8.23
N TYR A 291 20.81 -13.62 -8.52
CA TYR A 291 21.70 -14.12 -9.57
C TYR A 291 22.06 -15.60 -9.39
N LYS A 292 22.35 -16.02 -8.15
CA LYS A 292 22.64 -17.44 -7.85
C LYS A 292 21.44 -18.34 -8.12
N VAL A 293 20.25 -17.93 -7.68
CA VAL A 293 19.00 -18.67 -7.94
C VAL A 293 18.69 -18.70 -9.43
N LEU A 294 18.88 -17.59 -10.15
CA LEU A 294 18.68 -17.49 -11.59
C LEU A 294 19.60 -18.47 -12.35
N LEU A 295 20.89 -18.51 -11.99
CA LEU A 295 21.86 -19.46 -12.56
C LEU A 295 21.44 -20.91 -12.34
N GLU A 296 20.98 -21.25 -11.13
CA GLU A 296 20.57 -22.61 -10.79
C GLU A 296 19.31 -23.06 -11.55
N LEU A 297 18.39 -22.13 -11.83
CA LEU A 297 17.11 -22.44 -12.49
C LEU A 297 17.19 -22.46 -14.02
N LEU A 298 17.96 -21.52 -14.59
CA LEU A 298 17.91 -21.19 -16.02
C LEU A 298 19.29 -21.15 -16.69
N GLY A 299 20.39 -21.24 -15.95
CA GLY A 299 21.74 -20.99 -16.49
C GLY A 299 22.18 -21.93 -17.61
N ASP A 300 21.64 -23.16 -17.66
CA ASP A 300 21.89 -24.15 -18.70
C ASP A 300 20.92 -24.07 -19.89
N LYS A 301 19.86 -23.28 -19.77
CA LYS A 301 18.77 -23.16 -20.76
C LYS A 301 18.85 -21.89 -21.58
N VAL A 302 19.35 -20.80 -20.99
CA VAL A 302 19.34 -19.48 -21.61
C VAL A 302 20.60 -19.20 -22.42
N ARG A 303 20.48 -18.27 -23.37
CA ARG A 303 21.61 -17.87 -24.21
C ARG A 303 22.75 -17.29 -23.38
N HIS A 304 22.43 -16.35 -22.50
CA HIS A 304 23.38 -15.70 -21.61
C HIS A 304 22.72 -15.27 -20.30
N ILE A 305 23.49 -15.36 -19.21
CA ILE A 305 23.26 -14.59 -17.99
C ILE A 305 24.39 -13.57 -17.86
N ILE A 306 24.09 -12.36 -17.40
CA ILE A 306 25.07 -11.30 -17.20
C ILE A 306 25.35 -11.13 -15.69
N PRO A 307 26.61 -11.26 -15.24
CA PRO A 307 27.76 -11.76 -15.98
C PRO A 307 27.68 -13.29 -16.24
N PRO A 308 28.37 -13.83 -17.26
CA PRO A 308 28.24 -15.26 -17.64
C PRO A 308 28.74 -16.25 -16.61
N THR A 309 29.71 -15.83 -15.79
CA THR A 309 30.32 -16.67 -14.75
C THR A 309 30.58 -15.84 -13.51
N GLU A 310 30.47 -16.49 -12.36
CA GLU A 310 30.84 -15.90 -11.09
C GLU A 310 32.37 -15.80 -10.96
N LYS A 311 32.86 -14.59 -10.74
CA LYS A 311 34.26 -14.23 -10.46
C LYS A 311 34.41 -13.82 -8.99
N GLU A 312 35.65 -13.74 -8.52
CA GLU A 312 35.95 -13.34 -7.14
C GLU A 312 35.40 -11.96 -6.76
N ASP A 313 35.29 -11.06 -7.74
CA ASP A 313 34.78 -9.69 -7.57
C ASP A 313 33.33 -9.50 -8.06
N THR A 314 32.63 -10.59 -8.41
CA THR A 314 31.22 -10.52 -8.84
C THR A 314 30.33 -10.02 -7.70
N PHE A 315 30.57 -10.48 -6.46
CA PHE A 315 29.86 -9.98 -5.29
C PHE A 315 30.41 -8.62 -4.85
N ASN A 316 29.54 -7.61 -4.84
CA ASN A 316 29.84 -6.28 -4.33
C ASN A 316 28.75 -5.84 -3.34
N MET A 317 28.97 -6.12 -2.06
CA MET A 317 28.08 -5.71 -0.96
C MET A 317 26.61 -6.16 -1.12
N GLY A 318 26.37 -7.33 -1.73
CA GLY A 318 25.05 -7.87 -2.04
C GLY A 318 24.58 -7.63 -3.48
N LEU A 319 25.34 -6.86 -4.27
CA LEU A 319 25.06 -6.62 -5.68
C LEU A 319 26.01 -7.38 -6.59
N VAL A 320 25.64 -7.51 -7.86
CA VAL A 320 26.42 -8.11 -8.94
C VAL A 320 27.17 -7.03 -9.71
N ARG A 321 28.50 -7.08 -9.73
CA ARG A 321 29.32 -6.16 -10.52
C ARG A 321 29.03 -6.32 -12.02
N GLY A 322 28.86 -5.21 -12.73
CA GLY A 322 28.60 -5.19 -14.17
C GLY A 322 27.17 -5.56 -14.58
N ALA A 323 26.25 -5.77 -13.63
CA ALA A 323 24.84 -6.09 -13.88
C ALA A 323 23.88 -4.91 -13.59
N ASP A 324 24.41 -3.74 -13.23
CA ASP A 324 23.59 -2.54 -13.00
C ASP A 324 23.12 -1.96 -14.35
N ALA A 325 21.89 -2.27 -14.73
CA ALA A 325 21.23 -1.78 -15.93
C ALA A 325 21.19 -0.23 -16.05
N LEU A 326 21.42 0.50 -14.94
CA LEU A 326 21.47 1.95 -14.91
C LEU A 326 22.86 2.56 -15.13
N SER A 327 23.89 1.72 -15.27
CA SER A 327 25.28 2.11 -15.43
C SER A 327 25.69 2.22 -16.90
N GLU A 328 26.76 2.99 -17.17
CA GLU A 328 27.40 3.05 -18.49
C GLU A 328 28.08 1.73 -18.87
N GLU A 329 28.66 1.04 -17.89
CA GLU A 329 29.30 -0.27 -18.06
C GLU A 329 28.31 -1.29 -18.65
N TYR A 330 27.08 -1.31 -18.15
CA TYR A 330 26.05 -2.24 -18.63
C TYR A 330 25.58 -1.92 -20.05
N ILE A 331 25.40 -0.64 -20.39
CA ILE A 331 25.05 -0.23 -21.76
C ILE A 331 26.12 -0.69 -22.74
N ASN A 332 27.39 -0.57 -22.37
CA ASN A 332 28.53 -0.93 -23.18
C ASN A 332 28.97 -2.40 -23.00
N ASN A 333 28.14 -3.25 -22.37
CA ASN A 333 28.48 -4.65 -22.16
C ASN A 333 28.68 -5.37 -23.49
N GLU A 334 29.85 -5.97 -23.70
CA GLU A 334 30.27 -6.55 -24.97
C GLU A 334 29.32 -7.67 -25.47
N ILE A 335 28.76 -8.46 -24.55
CA ILE A 335 27.85 -9.56 -24.90
C ILE A 335 26.54 -9.00 -25.44
N ILE A 336 25.97 -8.01 -24.75
CA ILE A 336 24.72 -7.37 -25.18
C ILE A 336 24.96 -6.57 -26.48
N GLN A 337 26.05 -5.82 -26.55
CA GLN A 337 26.43 -5.01 -27.72
C GLN A 337 26.66 -5.86 -28.98
N ARG A 338 27.11 -7.12 -28.86
CA ARG A 338 27.23 -8.02 -30.02
C ARG A 338 25.89 -8.19 -30.75
N TYR A 339 24.78 -8.32 -30.03
CA TYR A 339 23.45 -8.46 -30.62
C TYR A 339 22.87 -7.10 -31.06
N ILE A 340 23.07 -6.06 -30.26
CA ILE A 340 22.65 -4.67 -30.59
C ILE A 340 23.42 -4.10 -31.78
N ASN A 341 24.57 -4.64 -32.16
CA ASN A 341 25.28 -4.18 -33.37
C ASN A 341 24.99 -5.03 -34.61
N ASP A 342 24.26 -6.14 -34.47
CA ASP A 342 23.89 -6.98 -35.62
C ASP A 342 22.50 -6.61 -36.17
N PRO A 343 22.39 -6.09 -37.41
CA PRO A 343 21.11 -5.75 -38.02
C PRO A 343 20.24 -6.98 -38.37
N LYS A 344 20.82 -8.18 -38.41
CA LYS A 344 20.09 -9.44 -38.64
C LYS A 344 19.58 -10.08 -37.34
N VAL A 345 19.75 -9.41 -36.21
CA VAL A 345 19.18 -9.82 -34.93
C VAL A 345 18.10 -8.83 -34.53
N THR A 346 16.89 -9.32 -34.25
CA THR A 346 15.80 -8.50 -33.69
C THR A 346 15.89 -8.47 -32.17
N ILE A 347 15.72 -7.29 -31.56
CA ILE A 347 15.75 -7.12 -30.10
C ILE A 347 14.32 -7.10 -29.56
N ILE A 348 14.02 -8.00 -28.64
CA ILE A 348 12.78 -8.01 -27.86
C ILE A 348 13.17 -7.71 -26.41
N LEU A 349 12.91 -6.50 -25.94
CA LEU A 349 12.99 -6.21 -24.49
C LEU A 349 11.72 -6.74 -23.82
N TYR A 350 11.87 -7.51 -22.75
CA TYR A 350 10.75 -8.03 -21.97
C TYR A 350 11.06 -7.90 -20.48
N GLU A 351 10.41 -6.96 -19.80
CA GLU A 351 10.86 -6.54 -18.47
C GLU A 351 9.71 -6.20 -17.51
N ASN A 352 9.94 -6.48 -16.23
CA ASN A 352 9.17 -5.93 -15.12
C ASN A 352 10.11 -5.14 -14.19
N PRO A 353 10.42 -3.87 -14.54
CA PRO A 353 11.41 -3.11 -13.80
C PRO A 353 10.91 -2.75 -12.41
N PRO A 354 11.83 -2.57 -11.46
CA PRO A 354 11.48 -2.22 -10.11
C PRO A 354 10.78 -0.86 -9.95
N TYR A 355 9.75 -0.84 -9.10
CA TYR A 355 9.00 0.36 -8.75
C TYR A 355 9.54 1.04 -7.48
N ALA A 356 10.67 1.73 -7.57
CA ALA A 356 11.15 2.58 -6.48
C ALA A 356 10.68 4.04 -6.65
N ASP A 357 9.89 4.54 -5.70
CA ASP A 357 9.53 5.97 -5.58
C ASP A 357 10.09 6.57 -4.28
N THR A 358 11.20 7.29 -4.43
CA THR A 358 11.92 7.97 -3.35
C THR A 358 11.16 9.12 -2.67
N ARG A 359 9.97 9.52 -3.17
CA ARG A 359 9.16 10.61 -2.62
C ARG A 359 7.90 10.14 -1.88
N SER A 360 7.68 8.84 -1.73
CA SER A 360 6.53 8.34 -0.97
C SER A 360 6.52 8.91 0.47
N ILE A 361 5.33 9.17 1.01
CA ILE A 361 5.18 9.73 2.37
C ILE A 361 5.78 8.79 3.44
N GLU A 362 5.80 7.49 3.17
CA GLU A 362 6.48 6.50 4.02
C GLU A 362 7.99 6.77 4.09
N HIS A 363 8.61 7.31 3.04
CA HIS A 363 10.00 7.80 3.08
C HIS A 363 10.17 9.06 3.93
N GLN A 364 9.21 9.99 3.88
CA GLN A 364 9.27 11.23 4.66
C GLN A 364 9.06 10.99 6.16
N LYS A 365 8.13 10.09 6.53
CA LYS A 365 7.86 9.72 7.92
C LYS A 365 9.04 9.03 8.61
N ALA A 366 9.88 8.32 7.85
CA ALA A 366 11.01 7.54 8.40
C ALA A 366 12.27 8.38 8.74
N LYS A 367 12.29 9.70 8.50
CA LYS A 367 13.42 10.63 8.78
C LYS A 367 14.81 10.21 8.25
N LYS A 368 14.91 9.18 7.40
CA LYS A 368 16.15 8.75 6.73
C LYS A 368 16.15 9.24 5.29
N THR A 369 16.64 10.46 5.08
CA THR A 369 16.65 11.15 3.79
C THR A 369 17.90 10.88 2.93
N SER A 370 18.91 10.15 3.42
CA SER A 370 20.26 10.19 2.82
C SER A 370 20.70 8.96 1.99
N SER A 371 20.02 7.81 2.02
CA SER A 371 20.43 6.62 1.24
C SER A 371 19.57 6.30 0.02
N SER A 372 18.43 6.97 -0.15
CA SER A 372 17.49 6.78 -1.27
C SER A 372 17.90 7.52 -2.55
N SER A 373 19.18 7.90 -2.66
CA SER A 373 19.73 8.74 -3.73
C SER A 373 20.74 8.04 -4.64
N GLN A 374 21.10 6.78 -4.41
CA GLN A 374 22.17 6.13 -5.20
C GLN A 374 21.79 5.98 -6.68
N TRP A 375 20.63 5.42 -7.00
CA TRP A 375 20.19 5.33 -8.41
C TRP A 375 19.90 6.70 -9.03
N LYS A 376 19.60 7.74 -8.24
CA LYS A 376 19.46 9.12 -8.74
C LYS A 376 20.78 9.74 -9.19
N GLN A 377 21.89 9.14 -8.80
CA GLN A 377 23.24 9.51 -9.25
C GLN A 377 23.73 8.63 -10.40
N SER A 378 22.91 7.65 -10.85
CA SER A 378 23.26 6.73 -11.93
C SER A 378 23.56 7.47 -13.23
N TYR A 379 24.29 6.79 -14.10
CA TYR A 379 24.63 7.31 -15.42
C TYR A 379 23.36 7.60 -16.23
N LEU A 380 22.46 6.62 -16.36
CA LEU A 380 21.23 6.79 -17.14
C LEU A 380 20.33 7.90 -16.62
N MET A 381 20.26 8.11 -15.30
CA MET A 381 19.51 9.24 -14.73
C MET A 381 20.08 10.59 -15.20
N LYS A 382 21.41 10.73 -15.24
CA LYS A 382 22.07 11.94 -15.71
C LYS A 382 21.84 12.16 -17.21
N GLN A 383 21.79 11.11 -18.01
CA GLN A 383 21.50 11.19 -19.44
C GLN A 383 20.04 11.54 -19.69
N MET A 384 19.09 10.82 -19.07
CA MET A 384 17.66 11.07 -19.23
C MET A 384 17.27 12.51 -18.88
N LYS A 385 17.87 13.11 -17.84
CA LYS A 385 17.59 14.50 -17.43
C LYS A 385 18.00 15.56 -18.47
N GLN A 386 18.84 15.22 -19.43
CA GLN A 386 19.22 16.14 -20.51
C GLN A 386 18.08 16.26 -21.54
N GLU A 387 17.28 15.20 -21.71
CA GLU A 387 16.19 15.13 -22.70
C GLU A 387 14.81 15.35 -22.06
N ILE A 388 14.57 14.75 -20.89
CA ILE A 388 13.28 14.74 -20.21
C ILE A 388 13.34 15.70 -19.01
N LYS A 389 12.38 16.62 -18.95
CA LYS A 389 12.23 17.59 -17.85
C LYS A 389 11.00 17.27 -17.00
N GLY A 390 10.96 17.81 -15.78
CA GLY A 390 9.79 17.71 -14.90
C GLY A 390 9.79 16.48 -14.00
N MET A 391 8.62 16.07 -13.52
CA MET A 391 8.51 15.05 -12.47
C MET A 391 8.77 13.62 -12.96
N GLY A 392 8.59 13.34 -14.25
CA GLY A 392 8.73 12.00 -14.84
C GLY A 392 10.14 11.39 -14.70
N VAL A 393 11.17 12.20 -14.46
CA VAL A 393 12.55 11.72 -14.21
C VAL A 393 12.77 11.16 -12.81
N ASN A 394 11.77 11.18 -11.90
CA ASN A 394 11.97 10.75 -10.51
C ASN A 394 11.51 9.32 -10.22
N GLU A 395 11.26 8.52 -11.25
CA GLU A 395 10.78 7.13 -11.13
C GLU A 395 11.71 6.20 -11.89
N MET A 396 12.15 5.12 -11.22
CA MET A 396 13.13 4.20 -11.80
C MET A 396 12.61 3.49 -13.06
N GLY A 397 11.34 3.07 -13.07
CA GLY A 397 10.71 2.46 -14.25
C GLY A 397 10.75 3.35 -15.50
N ASN A 398 10.69 4.69 -15.35
CA ASN A 398 10.79 5.59 -16.50
C ASN A 398 12.20 5.64 -17.09
N ILE A 399 13.25 5.40 -16.28
CA ILE A 399 14.62 5.27 -16.79
C ILE A 399 14.76 3.99 -17.61
N PHE A 400 14.22 2.87 -17.12
CA PHE A 400 14.22 1.60 -17.87
C PHE A 400 13.49 1.75 -19.21
N ILE A 401 12.34 2.42 -19.22
CA ILE A 401 11.57 2.66 -20.45
C ILE A 401 12.36 3.55 -21.41
N TRP A 402 12.80 4.72 -20.97
CA TRP A 402 13.55 5.67 -21.81
C TRP A 402 14.82 5.04 -22.38
N SER A 403 15.60 4.35 -21.53
CA SER A 403 16.85 3.74 -21.95
C SER A 403 16.65 2.58 -22.92
N GLY A 404 15.58 1.80 -22.77
CA GLY A 404 15.23 0.72 -23.70
C GLY A 404 15.11 1.25 -25.13
N PHE A 405 14.30 2.29 -25.33
CA PHE A 405 14.16 2.94 -26.63
C PHE A 405 15.42 3.71 -27.08
N LYS A 406 16.18 4.28 -26.15
CA LYS A 406 17.35 5.11 -26.48
C LYS A 406 18.56 4.30 -26.93
N TYR A 407 18.84 3.17 -26.28
CA TYR A 407 20.11 2.44 -26.41
C TYR A 407 19.98 1.02 -26.96
N TYR A 408 18.80 0.41 -26.95
CA TYR A 408 18.63 -1.02 -27.28
C TYR A 408 17.79 -1.25 -28.53
N LEU A 409 16.67 -0.53 -28.71
CA LEU A 409 15.81 -0.67 -29.89
C LEU A 409 16.31 0.23 -31.04
N ARG A 410 16.54 -0.38 -32.20
CA ARG A 410 17.25 0.24 -33.34
C ARG A 410 16.41 0.28 -34.61
N GLN A 411 15.56 -0.72 -34.80
CA GLN A 411 14.80 -0.93 -36.05
C GLN A 411 13.32 -1.19 -35.78
N PRO A 412 12.42 -0.98 -36.78
CA PRO A 412 10.96 -1.12 -36.61
C PRO A 412 10.48 -2.48 -36.08
N THR A 413 11.24 -3.54 -36.32
CA THR A 413 10.91 -4.90 -35.86
C THR A 413 11.26 -5.11 -34.38
N ASP A 414 12.18 -4.32 -33.83
CA ASP A 414 12.52 -4.36 -32.41
C ASP A 414 11.30 -3.96 -31.57
N SER A 415 11.14 -4.65 -30.44
CA SER A 415 9.93 -4.64 -29.62
C SER A 415 10.27 -4.45 -28.16
N TYR A 416 9.35 -3.82 -27.41
CA TYR A 416 9.47 -3.67 -25.97
C TYR A 416 8.15 -4.02 -25.29
N ILE A 417 8.19 -5.09 -24.51
CA ILE A 417 7.11 -5.58 -23.66
C ILE A 417 7.44 -5.18 -22.22
N ILE A 418 6.61 -4.31 -21.63
CA ILE A 418 6.96 -3.67 -20.36
C ILE A 418 5.81 -3.67 -19.37
N TYR A 419 6.08 -4.15 -18.15
CA TYR A 419 5.20 -3.94 -17.00
C TYR A 419 5.48 -2.58 -16.35
N SER A 420 4.50 -1.67 -16.34
CA SER A 420 4.64 -0.37 -15.67
C SER A 420 3.29 0.26 -15.34
N PRO A 421 3.18 1.10 -14.30
CA PRO A 421 2.04 2.01 -14.16
C PRO A 421 1.92 2.90 -15.40
N ILE A 422 0.73 2.99 -16.00
CA ILE A 422 0.53 3.61 -17.32
C ILE A 422 0.85 5.11 -17.41
N LYS A 423 1.13 5.77 -16.28
CA LYS A 423 1.50 7.20 -16.19
C LYS A 423 2.69 7.60 -17.07
N TYR A 424 3.63 6.70 -17.35
CA TYR A 424 4.78 7.00 -18.22
C TYR A 424 4.32 7.43 -19.62
N TRP A 425 3.24 6.82 -20.12
CA TRP A 425 2.64 7.14 -21.41
C TRP A 425 1.47 8.13 -21.26
N LYS A 426 0.61 7.96 -20.24
CA LYS A 426 -0.62 8.75 -20.07
C LYS A 426 -0.37 10.21 -19.64
N GLU A 427 0.53 10.45 -18.69
CA GLU A 427 0.82 11.80 -18.16
C GLU A 427 2.16 12.35 -18.65
N ILE A 428 3.18 11.50 -18.63
CA ILE A 428 4.56 11.94 -18.82
C ILE A 428 4.89 12.08 -20.30
N HIS A 429 4.14 11.37 -21.18
CA HIS A 429 4.38 11.30 -22.62
C HIS A 429 5.82 10.90 -22.93
N LEU A 430 6.34 9.90 -22.20
CA LEU A 430 7.75 9.51 -22.27
C LEU A 430 8.13 8.94 -23.65
N ILE A 431 7.17 8.32 -24.33
CA ILE A 431 7.34 7.69 -25.63
C ILE A 431 6.13 8.00 -26.53
N ASP A 432 6.38 8.15 -27.82
CA ASP A 432 5.39 8.22 -28.90
C ASP A 432 5.68 7.07 -29.87
N LYS A 433 5.27 5.86 -29.49
CA LYS A 433 5.56 4.62 -30.20
C LYS A 433 4.27 3.90 -30.55
N LYS A 434 4.33 3.08 -31.58
CA LYS A 434 3.18 2.29 -32.02
C LYS A 434 2.80 1.25 -30.98
N PHE A 435 1.53 1.29 -30.61
CA PHE A 435 0.89 0.33 -29.72
C PHE A 435 0.47 -0.90 -30.52
N GLU A 436 0.98 -2.07 -30.17
CA GLU A 436 0.62 -3.32 -30.86
C GLU A 436 -0.47 -4.09 -30.12
N ARG A 437 -0.32 -4.23 -28.80
CA ARG A 437 -1.29 -4.88 -27.89
C ARG A 437 -0.89 -4.61 -26.43
N GLY A 438 -1.83 -4.67 -25.50
CA GLY A 438 -1.52 -4.50 -24.09
C GLY A 438 -2.57 -5.06 -23.15
N PHE A 439 -2.12 -5.40 -21.95
CA PHE A 439 -2.92 -5.96 -20.87
C PHE A 439 -2.93 -5.02 -19.67
N ALA A 440 -4.03 -5.03 -18.92
CA ALA A 440 -4.13 -4.43 -17.60
C ALA A 440 -4.24 -5.54 -16.55
N PHE A 441 -3.42 -5.44 -15.50
CA PHE A 441 -3.38 -6.40 -14.41
C PHE A 441 -3.60 -5.73 -13.06
N ASN A 442 -4.13 -6.50 -12.09
CA ASN A 442 -4.30 -6.04 -10.73
C ASN A 442 -2.98 -6.16 -9.96
N ARG A 443 -2.44 -4.99 -9.58
CA ARG A 443 -1.17 -4.88 -8.87
C ARG A 443 -1.15 -5.64 -7.55
N ARG A 444 -2.28 -5.91 -6.88
CA ARG A 444 -2.36 -6.65 -5.61
C ARG A 444 -1.59 -7.98 -5.62
N HIS A 445 -1.49 -8.61 -6.79
CA HIS A 445 -0.87 -9.93 -6.93
C HIS A 445 0.66 -9.85 -6.98
N PHE A 446 1.23 -8.68 -7.26
CA PHE A 446 2.68 -8.40 -7.31
C PHE A 446 3.24 -8.10 -5.90
N HIS A 447 2.90 -8.95 -4.91
CA HIS A 447 3.40 -8.81 -3.53
C HIS A 447 3.02 -7.49 -2.82
N THR A 448 1.91 -6.83 -3.20
CA THR A 448 1.43 -5.59 -2.57
C THR A 448 0.00 -5.73 -2.06
N LYS A 449 -0.38 -4.90 -1.09
CA LYS A 449 -1.76 -4.85 -0.55
C LYS A 449 -2.65 -3.85 -1.30
N ILE A 450 -2.16 -3.25 -2.38
CA ILE A 450 -2.85 -2.18 -3.11
C ILE A 450 -3.47 -2.73 -4.39
N ASP A 451 -4.80 -2.68 -4.46
CA ASP A 451 -5.56 -2.81 -5.70
C ASP A 451 -5.34 -1.57 -6.58
N ALA A 452 -4.67 -1.75 -7.71
CA ALA A 452 -4.40 -0.71 -8.71
C ALA A 452 -4.04 -1.34 -10.05
N LEU A 453 -4.18 -0.58 -11.14
CA LEU A 453 -3.77 -0.99 -12.47
C LEU A 453 -2.24 -0.97 -12.60
N VAL A 454 -1.69 -2.05 -13.13
CA VAL A 454 -0.38 -2.09 -13.79
C VAL A 454 -0.59 -2.58 -15.22
N SER A 455 0.00 -1.89 -16.20
CA SER A 455 -0.11 -2.29 -17.61
C SER A 455 1.08 -3.15 -18.02
N CYS A 456 0.86 -4.13 -18.88
CA CYS A 456 1.89 -4.87 -19.62
C CYS A 456 1.67 -4.62 -21.12
N ILE A 457 2.54 -3.86 -21.78
CA ILE A 457 2.29 -3.39 -23.15
C ILE A 457 3.42 -3.76 -24.08
N LEU A 458 3.06 -4.27 -25.26
CA LEU A 458 3.94 -4.43 -26.42
C LEU A 458 3.95 -3.14 -27.26
N TRP A 459 5.08 -2.45 -27.23
CA TRP A 459 5.40 -1.35 -28.12
C TRP A 459 6.33 -1.81 -29.22
N SER A 460 6.09 -1.35 -30.44
CA SER A 460 7.09 -1.47 -31.50
C SER A 460 7.95 -0.21 -31.61
N ASN A 461 9.17 -0.35 -32.11
CA ASN A 461 10.04 0.80 -32.36
C ASN A 461 9.67 1.56 -33.65
N VAL A 462 8.39 1.86 -33.81
CA VAL A 462 7.83 2.71 -34.87
C VAL A 462 7.22 3.93 -34.19
N ASP A 463 7.56 5.12 -34.66
CA ASP A 463 7.00 6.35 -34.10
C ASP A 463 5.51 6.47 -34.46
N GLU A 464 4.67 6.65 -33.45
CA GLU A 464 3.24 6.87 -33.63
C GLU A 464 2.71 7.72 -32.49
N LYS A 465 1.94 8.75 -32.83
CA LYS A 465 1.28 9.61 -31.84
C LYS A 465 -0.12 9.10 -31.60
N LEU A 466 -0.37 8.65 -30.38
CA LEU A 466 -1.64 8.07 -29.96
C LEU A 466 -2.21 8.91 -28.82
N ASP A 467 -3.49 9.24 -28.90
CA ASP A 467 -4.22 9.93 -27.82
C ASP A 467 -4.87 8.94 -26.84
N ASN A 468 -5.16 7.73 -27.32
CA ASN A 468 -5.78 6.65 -26.55
C ASN A 468 -5.21 5.29 -26.96
N ILE A 469 -5.27 4.34 -26.03
CA ILE A 469 -4.98 2.92 -26.23
C ILE A 469 -6.02 2.09 -25.48
N THR A 470 -6.22 0.84 -25.90
CA THR A 470 -7.12 -0.11 -25.22
C THR A 470 -6.30 -1.23 -24.60
N LEU A 471 -6.54 -1.53 -23.32
CA LEU A 471 -5.90 -2.63 -22.59
C LEU A 471 -6.94 -3.71 -22.26
N GLU A 472 -6.65 -4.97 -22.58
CA GLU A 472 -7.48 -6.08 -22.14
C GLU A 472 -7.24 -6.32 -20.64
N ALA A 473 -8.30 -6.31 -19.82
CA ALA A 473 -8.18 -6.36 -18.37
C ALA A 473 -8.27 -7.79 -17.82
N PHE A 474 -7.30 -8.18 -16.98
CA PHE A 474 -7.25 -9.49 -16.36
C PHE A 474 -6.93 -9.42 -14.86
N ASN A 475 -7.77 -10.04 -14.05
CA ASN A 475 -7.57 -10.22 -12.62
C ASN A 475 -7.20 -11.67 -12.30
N ILE A 476 -6.72 -11.94 -11.09
CA ILE A 476 -6.50 -13.31 -10.60
C ILE A 476 -7.52 -13.61 -9.50
N VAL A 477 -8.27 -14.70 -9.69
CA VAL A 477 -9.22 -15.25 -8.72
C VAL A 477 -8.93 -16.74 -8.60
N ASN A 478 -8.71 -17.24 -7.37
CA ASN A 478 -8.35 -18.65 -7.12
C ASN A 478 -7.14 -19.15 -7.94
N ASN A 479 -6.12 -18.30 -8.11
CA ASN A 479 -4.93 -18.55 -8.94
C ASN A 479 -5.18 -18.71 -10.45
N GLU A 480 -6.38 -18.39 -10.94
CA GLU A 480 -6.71 -18.40 -12.36
C GLU A 480 -6.99 -16.99 -12.88
N ILE A 481 -6.75 -16.77 -14.17
CA ILE A 481 -7.07 -15.50 -14.82
C ILE A 481 -8.58 -15.37 -15.03
N LEU A 482 -9.11 -14.23 -14.62
CA LEU A 482 -10.45 -13.75 -14.93
C LEU A 482 -10.34 -12.54 -15.86
N GLN A 483 -10.93 -12.62 -17.05
CA GLN A 483 -11.07 -11.45 -17.92
C GLN A 483 -12.17 -10.53 -17.39
N GLU A 484 -11.87 -9.24 -17.32
CA GLU A 484 -12.79 -8.16 -17.00
C GLU A 484 -12.95 -7.25 -18.22
N GLU A 485 -13.74 -6.17 -18.10
CA GLU A 485 -13.97 -5.23 -19.20
C GLU A 485 -12.67 -4.52 -19.64
N ASP A 486 -12.47 -4.44 -20.95
CA ASP A 486 -11.35 -3.74 -21.56
C ASP A 486 -11.33 -2.25 -21.16
N LEU A 487 -10.12 -1.70 -21.01
CA LEU A 487 -9.92 -0.36 -20.51
C LEU A 487 -9.38 0.56 -21.61
N THR A 488 -10.14 1.59 -21.95
CA THR A 488 -9.63 2.68 -22.78
C THR A 488 -8.85 3.66 -21.92
N ILE A 489 -7.55 3.78 -22.19
CA ILE A 489 -6.65 4.70 -21.51
C ILE A 489 -6.43 5.93 -22.39
N ASN A 490 -6.80 7.11 -21.89
CA ASN A 490 -6.61 8.38 -22.59
C ASN A 490 -5.43 9.18 -22.02
N ARG A 491 -4.63 9.81 -22.87
CA ARG A 491 -3.59 10.77 -22.45
C ARG A 491 -4.18 12.00 -21.78
N ILE A 492 -3.38 12.62 -20.90
CA ILE A 492 -3.71 13.88 -20.23
C ILE A 492 -2.69 14.95 -20.61
N TYR A 493 -3.16 16.10 -21.09
CA TYR A 493 -2.27 17.14 -21.60
C TYR A 493 -2.11 18.32 -20.65
N THR A 494 -3.11 18.57 -19.81
CA THR A 494 -3.16 19.76 -18.97
C THR A 494 -3.45 19.43 -17.51
N LYS A 495 -2.83 20.21 -16.62
CA LYS A 495 -2.91 20.04 -15.15
C LYS A 495 -3.76 21.15 -14.54
N TYR A 496 -4.46 20.85 -13.44
CA TYR A 496 -5.25 21.85 -12.70
C TYR A 496 -4.47 23.11 -12.33
N SER A 497 -3.21 22.97 -11.90
CA SER A 497 -2.36 24.11 -11.50
C SER A 497 -2.07 25.10 -12.63
N ASN A 498 -2.15 24.62 -13.87
CA ASN A 498 -1.87 25.42 -15.06
C ASN A 498 -3.11 26.23 -15.47
N VAL A 499 -4.31 25.68 -15.21
CA VAL A 499 -5.55 26.18 -15.80
C VAL A 499 -6.53 26.76 -14.78
N TYR A 500 -6.75 26.08 -13.65
CA TYR A 500 -7.87 26.40 -12.75
C TYR A 500 -7.49 27.19 -11.50
N TYR A 501 -6.23 27.14 -11.05
CA TYR A 501 -5.81 27.79 -9.81
C TYR A 501 -5.96 29.31 -9.90
N ASP A 502 -6.59 29.92 -8.89
CA ASP A 502 -6.71 31.38 -8.80
C ASP A 502 -5.37 32.00 -8.39
N LYS A 503 -4.80 32.82 -9.27
CA LYS A 503 -3.51 33.51 -9.08
C LYS A 503 -3.68 35.03 -8.93
N ARG A 504 -4.91 35.53 -8.85
CA ARG A 504 -5.22 36.96 -8.74
C ARG A 504 -4.73 37.52 -7.41
N LYS A 505 -4.16 38.73 -7.46
CA LYS A 505 -3.76 39.53 -6.30
C LYS A 505 -4.60 40.80 -6.26
N PHE A 506 -5.00 41.23 -5.08
CA PHE A 506 -5.78 42.44 -4.87
C PHE A 506 -4.97 43.42 -4.00
N SER A 507 -5.21 44.72 -4.16
CA SER A 507 -4.47 45.76 -3.43
C SER A 507 -4.74 45.77 -1.92
N ASP A 508 -5.87 45.21 -1.50
CA ASP A 508 -6.30 45.07 -0.11
C ASP A 508 -5.96 43.70 0.50
N ASP A 509 -5.27 42.80 -0.23
CA ASP A 509 -4.76 41.54 0.31
C ASP A 509 -3.69 41.83 1.39
N LYS A 510 -3.98 41.50 2.65
CA LYS A 510 -3.02 41.56 3.77
C LYS A 510 -2.49 40.17 4.11
N LEU A 511 -1.31 40.07 4.69
CA LEU A 511 -0.71 38.79 5.08
C LEU A 511 -0.76 38.59 6.60
N SER A 512 -1.00 37.35 7.02
CA SER A 512 -0.95 36.87 8.41
C SER A 512 -0.07 35.63 8.47
N ASP A 513 0.73 35.51 9.52
CA ASP A 513 1.56 34.33 9.78
C ASP A 513 0.76 33.16 10.37
N PHE A 514 -0.53 33.37 10.64
CA PHE A 514 -1.42 32.30 11.06
C PHE A 514 -1.58 31.27 9.93
N VAL A 515 -1.27 30.01 10.23
CA VAL A 515 -1.35 28.86 9.30
C VAL A 515 -1.92 27.64 10.00
N LEU A 516 -2.43 26.70 9.21
CA LEU A 516 -3.07 25.47 9.68
C LEU A 516 -2.23 24.23 9.46
N GLY A 517 -2.54 23.18 10.23
CA GLY A 517 -2.16 21.80 9.93
C GLY A 517 -3.02 21.19 8.82
N LEU A 518 -2.66 19.98 8.37
CA LEU A 518 -3.39 19.29 7.29
C LEU A 518 -4.84 18.97 7.63
N ASN A 519 -5.15 18.80 8.92
CA ASN A 519 -6.49 18.59 9.45
C ASN A 519 -7.29 19.89 9.62
N GLY A 520 -6.77 21.05 9.20
CA GLY A 520 -7.45 22.34 9.38
C GLY A 520 -7.54 22.86 10.81
N ALA A 521 -6.94 22.17 11.78
CA ALA A 521 -6.72 22.72 13.12
C ALA A 521 -5.49 23.66 13.11
N LYS A 522 -5.34 24.42 14.21
CA LYS A 522 -4.13 25.21 14.45
C LYS A 522 -2.90 24.32 14.36
N LEU A 523 -1.85 24.81 13.71
CA LEU A 523 -0.59 24.08 13.66
C LEU A 523 -0.03 23.92 15.08
N VAL A 524 0.17 22.67 15.52
CA VAL A 524 0.85 22.33 16.78
C VAL A 524 2.21 21.73 16.45
N GLY A 525 3.27 22.21 17.11
CA GLY A 525 4.65 21.71 16.96
C GLY A 525 5.58 22.60 16.13
N THR A 526 6.77 22.08 15.82
CA THR A 526 7.90 22.84 15.24
C THR A 526 8.03 22.70 13.73
N ASN A 527 6.91 22.51 13.01
CA ASN A 527 6.95 22.38 11.55
C ASN A 527 7.49 23.67 10.93
N LYS A 528 8.36 23.55 9.91
CA LYS A 528 8.85 24.71 9.16
C LYS A 528 7.70 25.36 8.40
N ILE A 529 7.36 26.59 8.75
CA ILE A 529 6.35 27.40 8.06
C ILE A 529 6.99 28.02 6.82
N THR A 530 6.35 27.85 5.66
CA THR A 530 6.83 28.36 4.37
C THR A 530 5.75 29.08 3.58
N SER A 531 4.66 29.48 4.24
CA SER A 531 3.50 30.13 3.64
C SER A 531 2.91 31.16 4.60
N GLN A 532 2.06 32.03 4.06
CA GLN A 532 1.29 33.01 4.82
C GLN A 532 -0.17 32.94 4.39
N THR A 533 -1.07 33.33 5.30
CA THR A 533 -2.51 33.44 5.04
C THR A 533 -2.83 34.85 4.55
N ILE A 534 -3.54 34.93 3.44
CA ILE A 534 -4.11 36.17 2.90
C ILE A 534 -5.36 36.49 3.72
N ILE A 535 -5.52 37.78 4.00
CA ILE A 535 -6.65 38.31 4.74
C ILE A 535 -7.32 39.33 3.84
N ASN A 536 -8.51 38.97 3.39
CA ASN A 536 -9.35 39.79 2.53
C ASN A 536 -10.82 39.43 2.78
N ASN A 537 -11.72 40.41 2.70
CA ASN A 537 -13.16 40.20 2.84
C ASN A 537 -13.76 39.32 1.72
N ASN A 538 -13.09 39.24 0.57
CA ASN A 538 -13.50 38.37 -0.53
C ASN A 538 -12.94 36.94 -0.42
N LEU A 539 -12.12 36.62 0.59
CA LEU A 539 -11.54 35.30 0.78
C LEU A 539 -12.48 34.43 1.63
N ILE A 540 -12.65 33.16 1.26
CA ILE A 540 -13.40 32.19 2.06
C ILE A 540 -12.53 31.03 2.56
N GLY A 541 -11.33 30.86 1.99
CA GLY A 541 -10.40 29.81 2.37
C GLY A 541 -9.39 29.52 1.28
N TYR A 542 -8.89 28.29 1.29
CA TYR A 542 -7.88 27.77 0.40
C TYR A 542 -8.23 26.37 -0.07
N LEU A 543 -7.93 26.08 -1.34
CA LEU A 543 -8.05 24.75 -1.91
C LEU A 543 -6.67 24.25 -2.35
N ARG A 544 -6.40 22.99 -2.02
CA ARG A 544 -5.35 22.19 -2.65
C ARG A 544 -6.00 21.10 -3.49
N ALA A 545 -5.53 20.96 -4.73
CA ALA A 545 -5.82 19.82 -5.58
C ALA A 545 -4.56 19.50 -6.41
N SER A 546 -3.54 18.99 -5.72
CA SER A 546 -2.19 18.77 -6.24
C SER A 546 -2.04 17.42 -6.95
N GLY A 547 -1.15 17.36 -7.94
CA GLY A 547 -0.85 16.14 -8.70
C GLY A 547 -2.00 15.70 -9.61
N VAL A 548 -1.72 14.82 -10.57
CA VAL A 548 -2.76 14.24 -11.43
C VAL A 548 -3.22 12.87 -10.92
N ASN A 549 -2.34 12.15 -10.22
CA ASN A 549 -2.65 10.84 -9.66
C ASN A 549 -3.40 10.95 -8.30
N PHE A 550 -3.83 9.79 -7.82
CA PHE A 550 -4.47 9.58 -6.53
C PHE A 550 -3.54 8.88 -5.55
N ASP A 551 -2.24 9.17 -5.62
CA ASP A 551 -1.29 8.68 -4.63
C ASP A 551 -1.45 9.54 -3.36
N ASN A 552 -2.05 8.95 -2.32
CA ASN A 552 -2.40 9.62 -1.07
C ASN A 552 -3.39 10.79 -1.28
N PRO A 553 -4.62 10.52 -1.75
CA PRO A 553 -5.57 11.56 -2.16
C PRO A 553 -5.89 12.54 -1.02
N ASP A 554 -5.96 12.06 0.22
CA ASP A 554 -6.26 12.87 1.41
C ASP A 554 -5.13 13.84 1.80
N LEU A 555 -3.90 13.64 1.30
CA LEU A 555 -2.78 14.57 1.52
C LEU A 555 -2.61 15.54 0.34
N ALA A 556 -3.01 15.11 -0.85
CA ALA A 556 -2.87 15.85 -2.10
C ALA A 556 -4.06 16.77 -2.38
N SER A 557 -5.18 16.63 -1.68
CA SER A 557 -6.32 17.54 -1.79
C SER A 557 -6.99 17.82 -0.45
N SER A 558 -7.35 19.09 -0.24
CA SER A 558 -7.94 19.58 1.01
C SER A 558 -8.51 20.98 0.81
N LEU A 559 -9.49 21.30 1.66
CA LEU A 559 -10.08 22.63 1.80
C LEU A 559 -9.79 23.14 3.21
N LEU A 560 -9.34 24.40 3.33
CA LEU A 560 -8.95 24.99 4.61
C LEU A 560 -9.43 26.45 4.72
N VAL A 561 -9.78 26.91 5.91
CA VAL A 561 -10.19 28.32 6.15
C VAL A 561 -9.02 29.31 6.12
N ALA A 562 -7.79 28.81 6.29
CA ALA A 562 -6.54 29.57 6.22
C ALA A 562 -5.45 28.73 5.52
N SER A 563 -4.30 29.33 5.24
CA SER A 563 -3.23 28.68 4.48
C SER A 563 -2.62 27.50 5.27
N LEU A 564 -2.27 26.42 4.58
CA LEU A 564 -1.50 25.31 5.17
C LEU A 564 -0.07 25.77 5.44
N TYR A 565 0.55 25.35 6.55
CA TYR A 565 1.93 25.70 6.93
C TYR A 565 2.99 25.50 5.82
N ASN A 566 2.78 24.55 4.91
CA ASN A 566 3.57 24.37 3.69
C ASN A 566 2.68 24.54 2.43
N GLY A 567 2.33 25.79 2.13
CA GLY A 567 1.34 26.18 1.10
C GLY A 567 1.65 25.82 -0.36
N ALA A 568 2.63 24.96 -0.65
CA ALA A 568 2.91 24.50 -2.00
C ALA A 568 1.70 23.76 -2.61
N GLY A 569 1.14 24.33 -3.68
CA GLY A 569 -0.03 23.79 -4.36
C GLY A 569 -1.38 24.21 -3.77
N TYR A 570 -1.40 25.11 -2.78
CA TYR A 570 -2.61 25.78 -2.31
C TYR A 570 -2.82 27.10 -3.05
N PHE A 571 -4.08 27.44 -3.32
CA PHE A 571 -4.46 28.73 -3.89
C PHE A 571 -5.71 29.28 -3.17
N PRO A 572 -5.88 30.62 -3.13
CA PRO A 572 -7.02 31.24 -2.45
C PRO A 572 -8.35 30.89 -3.15
N LEU A 573 -9.38 30.62 -2.36
CA LEU A 573 -10.77 30.56 -2.80
C LEU A 573 -11.45 31.89 -2.48
N ARG A 574 -12.03 32.51 -3.51
CA ARG A 574 -12.68 33.81 -3.38
C ARG A 574 -14.19 33.72 -3.61
N LYS A 575 -14.94 34.61 -2.97
CA LYS A 575 -16.41 34.64 -2.96
C LYS A 575 -17.03 34.68 -4.36
N ASP A 576 -16.34 35.28 -5.32
CA ASP A 576 -16.82 35.49 -6.67
C ASP A 576 -16.66 34.28 -7.59
N ASN A 577 -15.77 33.33 -7.29
CA ASN A 577 -15.46 32.20 -8.19
C ASN A 577 -15.35 30.83 -7.51
N PHE A 578 -15.57 30.72 -6.20
CA PHE A 578 -15.35 29.48 -5.46
C PHE A 578 -16.11 28.28 -6.05
N LEU A 579 -17.36 28.47 -6.51
CA LEU A 579 -18.19 27.43 -7.14
C LEU A 579 -17.47 26.77 -8.31
N GLU A 580 -16.79 27.55 -9.15
CA GLU A 580 -16.03 27.06 -10.30
C GLU A 580 -14.79 26.24 -9.91
N LYS A 581 -14.34 26.36 -8.66
CA LYS A 581 -13.13 25.68 -8.15
C LYS A 581 -13.47 24.37 -7.42
N LEU A 582 -14.66 24.25 -6.85
CA LEU A 582 -15.08 23.05 -6.11
C LEU A 582 -15.05 21.74 -6.92
N PRO A 583 -15.26 21.72 -8.26
CA PRO A 583 -15.10 20.49 -9.04
C PRO A 583 -13.71 19.84 -8.88
N MET A 584 -12.64 20.61 -8.67
CA MET A 584 -11.30 20.05 -8.40
C MET A 584 -11.23 19.28 -7.08
N PHE A 585 -11.93 19.77 -6.04
CA PHE A 585 -12.02 19.06 -4.77
C PHE A 585 -12.86 17.79 -4.94
N ALA A 586 -14.02 17.87 -5.60
CA ALA A 586 -14.87 16.71 -5.86
C ALA A 586 -14.16 15.62 -6.68
N ALA A 587 -13.38 16.00 -7.70
CA ALA A 587 -12.56 15.07 -8.47
C ALA A 587 -11.55 14.31 -7.60
N SER A 588 -10.96 14.97 -6.60
CA SER A 588 -9.97 14.35 -5.71
C SER A 588 -10.53 13.18 -4.88
N ARG A 589 -11.85 13.12 -4.69
CA ARG A 589 -12.53 12.08 -3.88
C ARG A 589 -12.84 10.80 -4.64
N TYR A 590 -12.59 10.76 -5.95
CA TYR A 590 -13.05 9.67 -6.82
C TYR A 590 -12.62 8.28 -6.35
N ILE A 591 -11.32 8.08 -6.10
CA ILE A 591 -10.76 6.79 -5.66
C ILE A 591 -11.16 6.43 -4.21
N THR A 592 -11.60 7.41 -3.40
CA THR A 592 -12.15 7.11 -2.07
C THR A 592 -13.45 6.31 -2.18
N TYR A 593 -14.31 6.71 -3.13
CA TYR A 593 -15.61 6.11 -3.35
C TYR A 593 -15.58 4.96 -4.36
N ASN A 594 -14.61 4.95 -5.27
CA ASN A 594 -14.48 3.98 -6.35
C ASN A 594 -13.10 3.29 -6.27
N ARG A 595 -13.08 2.11 -5.63
CA ARG A 595 -11.84 1.39 -5.26
C ARG A 595 -11.51 0.18 -6.14
N HIS A 596 -12.25 0.01 -7.23
CA HIS A 596 -11.97 -1.07 -8.15
C HIS A 596 -10.56 -0.92 -8.75
N TRP A 597 -9.85 -2.05 -8.90
CA TRP A 597 -8.42 -2.03 -9.24
C TRP A 597 -8.13 -1.38 -10.59
N THR A 598 -9.07 -1.47 -11.54
CA THR A 598 -8.99 -0.87 -12.89
C THR A 598 -9.03 0.67 -12.88
N LEU A 599 -9.45 1.29 -11.78
CA LEU A 599 -9.63 2.75 -11.69
C LEU A 599 -8.37 3.43 -11.16
N ARG A 600 -7.77 2.88 -10.09
CA ARG A 600 -6.56 3.46 -9.49
C ARG A 600 -5.38 3.30 -10.44
N ALA A 601 -4.63 4.39 -10.64
CA ALA A 601 -3.55 4.54 -11.63
C ALA A 601 -4.01 4.65 -13.10
N ASN A 602 -5.27 4.34 -13.43
CA ASN A 602 -5.88 4.62 -14.73
C ASN A 602 -6.50 6.03 -14.77
N ILE A 603 -7.53 6.24 -13.96
CA ILE A 603 -8.25 7.51 -13.89
C ILE A 603 -7.35 8.54 -13.20
N MET A 604 -7.18 9.70 -13.84
CA MET A 604 -6.36 10.80 -13.33
C MET A 604 -7.13 12.12 -13.38
N LYS A 605 -6.71 13.07 -12.54
CA LYS A 605 -7.17 14.46 -12.62
C LYS A 605 -6.59 15.12 -13.86
N SER A 606 -7.44 15.70 -14.70
CA SER A 606 -7.05 16.39 -15.93
C SER A 606 -7.74 17.75 -16.03
N ALA A 607 -7.16 18.70 -16.76
CA ALA A 607 -7.81 19.97 -17.10
C ALA A 607 -8.17 20.06 -18.60
N ASP A 608 -8.12 18.94 -19.33
CA ASP A 608 -8.23 18.96 -20.80
C ASP A 608 -9.59 19.47 -21.29
N GLY A 609 -10.65 19.30 -20.49
CA GLY A 609 -11.99 19.83 -20.77
C GLY A 609 -12.22 21.28 -20.34
N ALA A 610 -11.19 22.02 -19.92
CA ALA A 610 -11.33 23.37 -19.36
C ALA A 610 -12.03 24.36 -20.28
N GLU A 611 -11.78 24.32 -21.59
CA GLU A 611 -12.45 25.22 -22.53
C GLU A 611 -13.97 24.97 -22.54
N ARG A 612 -14.38 23.70 -22.60
CA ARG A 612 -15.81 23.32 -22.53
C ARG A 612 -16.44 23.74 -21.22
N PHE A 613 -15.72 23.53 -20.11
CA PHE A 613 -16.17 23.93 -18.78
C PHE A 613 -16.37 25.45 -18.68
N ASN A 614 -15.36 26.23 -19.05
CA ASN A 614 -15.40 27.69 -18.98
C ASN A 614 -16.53 28.28 -19.84
N LYS A 615 -16.77 27.72 -21.04
CA LYS A 615 -17.89 28.12 -21.90
C LYS A 615 -19.26 27.78 -21.29
N ALA A 616 -19.35 26.66 -20.56
CA ALA A 616 -20.57 26.27 -19.86
C ALA A 616 -20.85 27.16 -18.64
N VAL A 617 -19.80 27.54 -17.90
CA VAL A 617 -19.87 28.53 -16.81
C VAL A 617 -20.34 29.88 -17.35
N SER A 618 -19.69 30.40 -18.39
CA SER A 618 -20.00 31.74 -18.93
C SER A 618 -21.40 31.85 -19.55
N SER A 619 -22.02 30.71 -19.91
CA SER A 619 -23.39 30.64 -20.42
C SER A 619 -24.43 30.30 -19.35
N ASN A 620 -24.03 30.20 -18.08
CA ASN A 620 -24.84 29.81 -16.93
C ASN A 620 -25.60 28.48 -17.08
N LYS A 621 -25.11 27.57 -17.93
CA LYS A 621 -25.80 26.30 -18.26
C LYS A 621 -25.63 25.21 -17.19
N ILE A 622 -24.64 25.37 -16.31
CA ILE A 622 -24.24 24.36 -15.33
C ILE A 622 -24.38 24.85 -13.89
N GLU A 623 -25.11 25.94 -13.64
CA GLU A 623 -25.29 26.48 -12.29
C GLU A 623 -25.80 25.42 -11.32
N GLN A 624 -26.80 24.64 -11.73
CA GLN A 624 -27.36 23.58 -10.89
C GLN A 624 -26.33 22.47 -10.60
N ASP A 625 -25.52 22.07 -11.59
CA ASP A 625 -24.45 21.08 -11.37
C ASP A 625 -23.41 21.60 -10.36
N LEU A 626 -23.03 22.88 -10.44
CA LEU A 626 -22.11 23.50 -9.49
C LEU A 626 -22.71 23.59 -8.08
N LEU A 627 -24.02 23.84 -7.96
CA LEU A 627 -24.72 23.83 -6.67
C LEU A 627 -24.82 22.41 -6.08
N LYS A 628 -25.00 21.37 -6.91
CA LYS A 628 -24.90 19.97 -6.47
C LYS A 628 -23.50 19.64 -5.95
N ILE A 629 -22.45 20.10 -6.63
CA ILE A 629 -21.06 19.97 -6.18
C ILE A 629 -20.81 20.74 -4.87
N LEU A 630 -21.42 21.92 -4.70
CA LEU A 630 -21.37 22.67 -3.45
C LEU A 630 -22.00 21.86 -2.32
N LEU A 631 -23.22 21.31 -2.51
CA LEU A 631 -23.88 20.46 -1.52
C LEU A 631 -22.98 19.29 -1.12
N PHE A 632 -22.45 18.57 -2.12
CA PHE A 632 -21.50 17.48 -1.88
C PHE A 632 -20.29 17.95 -1.05
N THR A 633 -19.68 19.08 -1.43
CA THR A 633 -18.49 19.62 -0.76
C THR A 633 -18.76 20.00 0.70
N THR A 634 -19.93 20.55 1.01
CA THR A 634 -20.29 20.93 2.39
C THR A 634 -20.46 19.72 3.30
N LEU A 635 -20.86 18.58 2.74
CA LEU A 635 -21.14 17.34 3.47
C LEU A 635 -19.97 16.34 3.45
N GLU A 636 -18.98 16.56 2.57
CA GLU A 636 -17.84 15.66 2.41
C GLU A 636 -16.96 15.59 3.67
N THR A 637 -16.76 14.37 4.16
CA THR A 637 -16.03 14.08 5.41
C THR A 637 -14.52 14.39 5.37
N GLN A 638 -13.98 14.83 4.22
CA GLN A 638 -12.59 15.33 4.08
C GLN A 638 -12.53 16.83 3.73
N ASN A 639 -13.64 17.55 3.82
CA ASN A 639 -13.61 19.00 3.80
C ASN A 639 -13.08 19.51 5.15
N HIS A 640 -11.78 19.77 5.22
CA HIS A 640 -11.11 20.20 6.46
C HIS A 640 -11.37 21.66 6.85
N MET A 641 -12.28 22.37 6.16
CA MET A 641 -12.72 23.68 6.62
C MET A 641 -13.51 23.54 7.92
N ARG A 642 -13.01 24.21 8.95
CA ARG A 642 -13.58 24.23 10.29
C ARG A 642 -13.54 25.67 10.83
N SER A 643 -14.54 26.04 11.63
CA SER A 643 -14.57 27.36 12.25
C SER A 643 -13.66 27.39 13.47
N LEU A 644 -12.79 28.41 13.59
CA LEU A 644 -11.84 28.53 14.69
C LEU A 644 -11.40 29.98 14.94
N TYR A 645 -10.86 30.23 16.14
CA TYR A 645 -10.16 31.49 16.45
C TYR A 645 -8.66 31.34 16.21
N GLY A 646 -8.09 32.12 15.30
CA GLY A 646 -6.66 32.11 15.00
C GLY A 646 -5.79 32.65 16.15
N SER A 647 -4.50 32.34 16.13
CA SER A 647 -3.53 32.94 17.08
C SER A 647 -3.29 34.43 16.80
N ASP A 648 -3.72 34.94 15.65
CA ASP A 648 -3.73 36.36 15.30
C ASP A 648 -4.97 37.11 15.84
N GLY A 649 -5.78 36.45 16.69
CA GLY A 649 -6.96 37.02 17.33
C GLY A 649 -8.20 37.08 16.44
N ARG A 650 -8.13 36.62 15.19
CA ARG A 650 -9.28 36.63 14.27
C ARG A 650 -10.15 35.40 14.41
N PHE A 651 -11.45 35.57 14.17
CA PHE A 651 -12.35 34.45 13.96
C PHE A 651 -12.39 34.07 12.48
N TYR A 652 -12.00 32.84 12.18
CA TYR A 652 -12.10 32.24 10.85
C TYR A 652 -13.37 31.41 10.81
N ARG A 653 -14.41 31.96 10.21
CA ARG A 653 -15.69 31.28 10.01
C ARG A 653 -15.62 30.37 8.79
N ASN A 654 -16.17 29.16 8.89
CA ASN A 654 -16.34 28.29 7.73
C ASN A 654 -17.56 28.73 6.89
N GLU A 655 -17.28 29.39 5.77
CA GLU A 655 -18.31 29.82 4.80
C GLU A 655 -18.84 28.69 3.90
N LEU A 656 -18.20 27.50 3.93
CA LEU A 656 -18.64 26.27 3.24
C LEU A 656 -19.27 25.26 4.23
N SER A 657 -20.19 25.73 5.07
CA SER A 657 -20.96 24.90 6.00
C SER A 657 -22.46 25.12 5.83
N LEU A 658 -23.26 24.08 6.12
CA LEU A 658 -24.72 24.17 6.22
C LEU A 658 -25.21 24.56 7.63
N ASP A 659 -24.32 24.70 8.61
CA ASP A 659 -24.66 25.18 9.96
C ASP A 659 -24.89 26.70 9.93
N ASN A 660 -26.15 27.11 9.91
CA ASN A 660 -26.57 28.51 9.92
C ASN A 660 -26.92 29.03 11.33
N SER A 661 -26.52 28.33 12.39
CA SER A 661 -26.81 28.75 13.78
C SER A 661 -26.25 30.14 14.11
N ASN A 662 -25.21 30.57 13.40
CA ASN A 662 -24.56 31.88 13.51
C ASN A 662 -24.85 32.79 12.31
N GLY A 663 -26.05 32.65 11.72
CA GLY A 663 -26.47 33.35 10.50
C GLY A 663 -26.14 32.58 9.23
N ASP A 664 -26.55 33.10 8.07
CA ASP A 664 -26.29 32.44 6.79
C ASP A 664 -24.80 32.36 6.48
N THR A 665 -24.40 31.25 5.87
CA THR A 665 -23.07 31.06 5.28
C THR A 665 -23.16 31.29 3.78
N LEU A 666 -22.02 31.48 3.12
CA LEU A 666 -22.01 31.55 1.65
C LEU A 666 -22.61 30.28 1.01
N ALA A 667 -22.40 29.11 1.62
CA ALA A 667 -23.00 27.87 1.16
C ALA A 667 -24.53 27.87 1.26
N THR A 668 -25.12 28.26 2.40
CA THR A 668 -26.59 28.26 2.56
C THR A 668 -27.27 29.25 1.62
N VAL A 669 -26.67 30.45 1.43
CA VAL A 669 -27.17 31.46 0.48
C VAL A 669 -27.20 30.92 -0.95
N ASN A 670 -26.14 30.23 -1.39
CA ASN A 670 -26.09 29.71 -2.76
C ASN A 670 -26.97 28.47 -2.93
N LEU A 671 -27.00 27.56 -1.95
CA LEU A 671 -27.82 26.35 -2.00
C LEU A 671 -29.33 26.62 -1.93
N ALA A 672 -29.75 27.80 -1.47
CA ALA A 672 -31.15 28.25 -1.62
C ALA A 672 -31.61 28.28 -3.10
N LYS A 673 -30.67 28.38 -4.06
CA LYS A 673 -30.95 28.36 -5.51
C LYS A 673 -30.94 26.94 -6.10
N LEU A 674 -30.57 25.92 -5.32
CA LEU A 674 -30.51 24.54 -5.78
C LEU A 674 -31.93 23.98 -5.92
N LYS A 675 -32.27 23.47 -7.10
CA LYS A 675 -33.49 22.72 -7.31
C LYS A 675 -33.34 21.34 -6.67
N GLN A 676 -34.03 21.14 -5.55
CA GLN A 676 -33.92 19.91 -4.78
C GLN A 676 -34.76 18.79 -5.41
N GLY A 677 -34.12 17.68 -5.73
CA GLY A 677 -34.79 16.40 -5.94
C GLY A 677 -34.83 15.60 -4.64
N SER A 678 -35.32 14.35 -4.73
CA SER A 678 -35.41 13.46 -3.56
C SER A 678 -34.07 13.21 -2.88
N LYS A 679 -32.98 13.10 -3.66
CA LYS A 679 -31.63 12.88 -3.12
C LYS A 679 -31.10 14.09 -2.37
N GLU A 680 -31.26 15.31 -2.93
CA GLU A 680 -30.87 16.55 -2.26
C GLU A 680 -31.67 16.74 -0.97
N THR A 681 -33.00 16.55 -1.00
CA THR A 681 -33.85 16.64 0.19
C THR A 681 -33.39 15.67 1.27
N ALA A 682 -33.13 14.41 0.92
CA ALA A 682 -32.65 13.40 1.87
C ALA A 682 -31.30 13.80 2.52
N LEU A 683 -30.38 14.41 1.76
CA LEU A 683 -29.11 14.89 2.31
C LEU A 683 -29.30 16.06 3.28
N PHE A 684 -30.18 17.02 2.97
CA PHE A 684 -30.49 18.12 3.89
C PHE A 684 -31.17 17.63 5.17
N GLU A 685 -32.13 16.72 5.06
CA GLU A 685 -32.78 16.10 6.22
C GLU A 685 -31.78 15.34 7.09
N GLN A 686 -30.88 14.58 6.47
CA GLN A 686 -29.87 13.82 7.19
C GLN A 686 -28.84 14.74 7.86
N TRP A 687 -28.44 15.83 7.21
CA TRP A 687 -27.62 16.87 7.83
C TRP A 687 -28.32 17.51 9.04
N ASN A 688 -29.61 17.82 8.95
CA ASN A 688 -30.35 18.40 10.07
C ASN A 688 -30.36 17.48 11.29
N LYS A 689 -30.47 16.17 11.10
CA LYS A 689 -30.33 15.18 12.18
C LYS A 689 -28.93 15.20 12.78
N VAL A 690 -27.88 15.19 11.96
CA VAL A 690 -26.48 15.29 12.42
C VAL A 690 -26.27 16.56 13.25
N LEU A 691 -26.70 17.73 12.76
CA LEU A 691 -26.52 18.99 13.46
C LEU A 691 -27.33 19.05 14.76
N THR A 692 -28.53 18.47 14.77
CA THR A 692 -29.38 18.40 15.97
C THR A 692 -28.71 17.57 17.07
N GLU A 693 -28.16 16.40 16.74
CA GLU A 693 -27.45 15.58 17.71
C GLU A 693 -26.10 16.19 18.11
N ALA A 694 -25.38 16.81 17.17
CA ALA A 694 -24.13 17.50 17.47
C ALA A 694 -24.31 18.60 18.53
N LYS A 695 -25.42 19.33 18.49
CA LYS A 695 -25.78 20.37 19.48
C LYS A 695 -26.02 19.84 20.89
N LYS A 696 -26.26 18.54 21.05
CA LYS A 696 -26.45 17.91 22.37
C LYS A 696 -25.14 17.45 23.01
N THR A 697 -24.04 17.44 22.26
CA THR A 697 -22.74 17.00 22.77
C THR A 697 -22.16 18.02 23.76
N GLU A 698 -21.44 17.54 24.77
CA GLU A 698 -20.83 18.38 25.80
C GLU A 698 -19.85 19.41 25.23
N ASN A 699 -19.08 19.01 24.21
CA ASN A 699 -18.06 19.85 23.58
C ASN A 699 -18.61 20.85 22.53
N TYR A 700 -19.93 20.89 22.32
CA TYR A 700 -20.52 21.80 21.35
C TYR A 700 -20.36 23.27 21.75
N ASN A 701 -19.80 24.07 20.86
CA ASN A 701 -19.64 25.51 21.05
C ASN A 701 -20.56 26.28 20.10
N SER A 702 -21.61 26.89 20.64
CA SER A 702 -22.60 27.64 19.87
C SER A 702 -22.03 28.82 19.07
N LYS A 703 -20.82 29.31 19.39
CA LYS A 703 -20.15 30.39 18.65
C LYS A 703 -19.48 29.92 17.35
N LEU A 704 -19.35 28.61 17.15
CA LEU A 704 -18.71 28.03 15.96
C LEU A 704 -19.76 27.63 14.92
N THR A 705 -19.38 27.72 13.65
CA THR A 705 -20.15 27.18 12.51
C THR A 705 -19.51 25.84 12.12
N TYR A 706 -20.15 24.73 12.50
CA TYR A 706 -19.57 23.39 12.38
C TYR A 706 -19.71 22.81 10.97
N SER A 707 -18.67 22.16 10.45
CA SER A 707 -18.76 21.27 9.27
C SER A 707 -18.92 19.82 9.70
N VAL A 708 -19.32 18.94 8.77
CA VAL A 708 -19.36 17.48 9.03
C VAL A 708 -18.01 16.98 9.56
N TYR A 709 -16.91 17.40 8.95
CA TYR A 709 -15.57 17.01 9.39
C TYR A 709 -15.24 17.51 10.80
N GLN A 710 -15.56 18.77 11.11
CA GLN A 710 -15.35 19.32 12.46
C GLN A 710 -16.19 18.58 13.50
N ILE A 711 -17.43 18.20 13.19
CA ILE A 711 -18.29 17.39 14.07
C ILE A 711 -17.66 16.02 14.31
N ILE A 712 -17.16 15.35 13.25
CA ILE A 712 -16.49 14.04 13.37
C ILE A 712 -15.25 14.14 14.27
N ASP A 713 -14.45 15.19 14.12
CA ASP A 713 -13.16 15.34 14.80
C ASP A 713 -13.30 15.85 16.24
N GLU A 714 -14.23 16.76 16.51
CA GLU A 714 -14.33 17.48 17.79
C GLU A 714 -15.50 17.01 18.68
N LEU A 715 -16.60 16.50 18.10
CA LEU A 715 -17.84 16.20 18.83
C LEU A 715 -18.18 14.71 18.89
N ASN A 716 -17.92 13.95 17.82
CA ASN A 716 -18.19 12.51 17.73
C ASN A 716 -17.12 11.70 18.48
N THR A 717 -17.06 11.92 19.79
CA THR A 717 -16.12 11.33 20.73
C THR A 717 -16.42 9.86 21.00
N SER A 718 -15.37 9.12 21.38
CA SER A 718 -15.45 7.67 21.59
C SER A 718 -14.30 7.20 22.47
N GLU A 719 -14.56 6.14 23.23
CA GLU A 719 -13.58 5.39 23.99
C GLU A 719 -13.37 3.98 23.42
N LYS A 720 -12.31 3.32 23.87
CA LYS A 720 -12.05 1.91 23.58
C LYS A 720 -12.48 1.11 24.79
N ASP A 721 -13.30 0.08 24.57
CA ASP A 721 -13.57 -0.90 25.61
C ASP A 721 -12.39 -1.85 25.83
N GLU A 722 -12.53 -2.72 26.82
CA GLU A 722 -11.55 -3.76 27.17
C GLU A 722 -11.21 -4.74 26.03
N ASN A 723 -12.03 -4.78 24.97
CA ASN A 723 -11.83 -5.61 23.78
C ASN A 723 -11.32 -4.79 22.59
N ASP A 724 -10.81 -3.58 22.82
CA ASP A 724 -10.32 -2.66 21.79
C ASP A 724 -11.41 -2.21 20.78
N LYS A 725 -12.70 -2.41 21.13
CA LYS A 725 -13.84 -2.00 20.33
C LYS A 725 -14.18 -0.56 20.67
N THR A 726 -14.46 0.22 19.63
CA THR A 726 -14.84 1.63 19.79
C THR A 726 -16.28 1.74 20.29
N ILE A 727 -16.46 2.34 21.46
CA ILE A 727 -17.75 2.75 22.02
C ILE A 727 -17.87 4.26 21.85
N TYR A 728 -18.92 4.72 21.18
CA TYR A 728 -19.16 6.14 20.95
C TYR A 728 -19.97 6.74 22.09
N ASP A 729 -19.55 7.91 22.58
CA ASP A 729 -20.26 8.65 23.63
C ASP A 729 -21.64 9.14 23.15
N TYR A 730 -21.77 9.35 21.84
CA TYR A 730 -22.99 9.79 21.18
C TYR A 730 -23.37 8.83 20.04
N PRO A 731 -23.94 7.64 20.33
CA PRO A 731 -24.24 6.63 19.31
C PRO A 731 -25.20 7.11 18.21
N GLU A 732 -26.18 7.96 18.54
CA GLU A 732 -27.13 8.52 17.57
C GLU A 732 -26.43 9.47 16.59
N LEU A 733 -25.56 10.36 17.09
CA LEU A 733 -24.74 11.24 16.25
C LEU A 733 -23.87 10.42 15.29
N ASN A 734 -23.16 9.41 15.83
CA ASN A 734 -22.32 8.53 15.02
C ASN A 734 -23.15 7.76 13.98
N GLY A 735 -24.33 7.26 14.35
CA GLY A 735 -25.27 6.61 13.45
C GLY A 735 -25.67 7.52 12.28
N HIS A 736 -26.05 8.76 12.59
CA HIS A 736 -26.43 9.74 11.57
C HIS A 736 -25.27 10.16 10.66
N LEU A 737 -24.05 10.28 11.18
CA LEU A 737 -22.84 10.54 10.39
C LEU A 737 -22.54 9.38 9.43
N ASN A 738 -22.70 8.14 9.88
CA ASN A 738 -22.51 6.95 9.05
C ASN A 738 -23.55 6.87 7.92
N THR A 739 -24.83 7.14 8.23
CA THR A 739 -25.89 7.24 7.22
C THR A 739 -25.57 8.35 6.22
N LEU A 740 -25.19 9.55 6.68
CA LEU A 740 -24.83 10.67 5.80
C LEU A 740 -23.70 10.28 4.84
N LYS A 741 -22.65 9.63 5.33
CA LYS A 741 -21.52 9.18 4.52
C LYS A 741 -21.93 8.18 3.44
N ALA A 742 -22.84 7.25 3.76
CA ALA A 742 -23.36 6.29 2.78
C ALA A 742 -24.20 6.98 1.70
N THR A 743 -25.18 7.80 2.09
CA THR A 743 -26.04 8.55 1.16
C THR A 743 -25.22 9.52 0.30
N LEU A 744 -24.22 10.19 0.87
CA LEU A 744 -23.36 11.10 0.14
C LEU A 744 -22.51 10.39 -0.93
N LYS A 745 -22.07 9.16 -0.66
CA LYS A 745 -21.36 8.34 -1.65
C LYS A 745 -22.24 8.03 -2.86
N GLU A 746 -23.50 7.64 -2.63
CA GLU A 746 -24.46 7.39 -3.70
C GLU A 746 -24.75 8.65 -4.52
N TYR A 747 -24.92 9.79 -3.82
CA TYR A 747 -25.07 11.10 -4.44
C TYR A 747 -23.86 11.46 -5.31
N TYR A 748 -22.65 11.28 -4.78
CA TYR A 748 -21.40 11.55 -5.50
C TYR A 748 -21.34 10.76 -6.81
N ASN A 749 -21.56 9.44 -6.74
CA ASN A 749 -21.45 8.57 -7.91
C ASN A 749 -22.52 8.85 -8.97
N SER A 750 -23.74 9.20 -8.56
CA SER A 750 -24.84 9.39 -9.51
C SER A 750 -25.00 10.82 -10.03
N GLU A 751 -24.69 11.84 -9.23
CA GLU A 751 -24.91 13.25 -9.59
C GLU A 751 -23.60 13.99 -9.91
N ILE A 752 -22.48 13.62 -9.29
CA ILE A 752 -21.22 14.38 -9.39
C ILE A 752 -20.24 13.76 -10.38
N VAL A 753 -20.02 12.44 -10.31
CA VAL A 753 -19.07 11.74 -11.19
C VAL A 753 -19.36 11.96 -12.69
N PRO A 754 -20.61 11.91 -13.18
CA PRO A 754 -20.90 12.18 -14.59
C PRO A 754 -20.43 13.57 -15.05
N PHE A 755 -20.60 14.59 -14.20
CA PHE A 755 -20.12 15.94 -14.47
C PHE A 755 -18.58 15.97 -14.58
N LEU A 756 -17.89 15.30 -13.66
CA LEU A 756 -16.43 15.28 -13.61
C LEU A 756 -15.81 14.67 -14.86
N PHE A 757 -16.40 13.61 -15.42
CA PHE A 757 -15.96 13.03 -16.69
C PHE A 757 -16.38 13.87 -17.90
N LYS A 758 -17.62 14.39 -17.92
CA LYS A 758 -18.12 15.24 -19.01
C LYS A 758 -17.23 16.46 -19.27
N TYR A 759 -16.70 17.07 -18.21
CA TYR A 759 -15.79 18.21 -18.29
C TYR A 759 -14.31 17.85 -18.10
N GLU A 760 -14.00 16.55 -18.14
CA GLU A 760 -12.64 15.99 -18.03
C GLU A 760 -11.85 16.49 -16.82
N PHE A 761 -12.53 16.81 -15.72
CA PHE A 761 -11.86 16.90 -14.42
C PHE A 761 -11.26 15.54 -14.05
N LEU A 762 -11.90 14.45 -14.48
CA LEU A 762 -11.37 13.08 -14.46
C LEU A 762 -11.28 12.55 -15.89
N LYS A 763 -10.18 11.85 -16.20
CA LYS A 763 -9.92 11.30 -17.54
C LYS A 763 -9.11 10.01 -17.49
#